data_AF-A0A8T9BXZ8-F1
#
_entry.id   AF-A0A8T9BXZ8-F1
#
_cell.length_a   1.000
_cell.length_b   1.000
_cell.length_c   1.000
_cell.angle_alpha   90.00
_cell.angle_beta   90.00
_cell.angle_gamma   90.00
#
_symmetry.space_group_name_H-M   'P 1'
#
loop_
_entity.id
_entity.type
_entity.pdbx_description
1 polymer ?
#
loop_
_entity_poly.entity_id
_entity_poly.type
_entity_poly.pdbx_seq_one_letter_code
_entity_poly.pdbx_strand_id
1 'polypeptide(L)'
;MYPTPYSDDEDRSRDQGLEIWLDSSSEESSGSAGVEEASHPCNEKCGGHHQCGHARNAPHYSFKLQAAWRTALRTQHRLLQMASISGARPPAQSDLRADQSTDTFAADTSDDEHSSLGVGDPAADQGREKEMPKLVHLLQNETSILALTVNDKYIYAGTQGGEIVVWSLATYELVVRIQAHRRAVLCLFLSPDGTLLFSSAGDAIVNAWCPTDLKRLYHIYSTYDVGDVFSVVYSKQFETVYLGAQNTSIQWCSLDDSTMRPRPNLDNHPDRRNHRFFDSVQHGGTSTPRPQPARPALADGDVFEIDKGHMKHYAHFGYVYCMLLVRGVRTVEPDEEILISGGGDGTIKLWKLFKDQDRGIEEIACLGEDDAESVLSMAVDGSFLYSSKLEGIIELWDLDTKQKLRVIHAHKGDVMTLQMGWGYLWSAGSDGEARVSIPYSVDEGKLNIWLQQKYSTVQYGRYQDRTSFAQRYYCINKWKAHKGRILASAVTNFDGQQLYITGANDNSVSVWNIAGCSGEPFKTAILPYNQMVKSLQEFVSFKTISSRPDHAEDCRRGATYLRTLFKKHGAQTEMLKTEDWGPPVVYAKCKGNPETSQQRKNILFYGHYDVVPADNKQKKWKSDPFEMKGVNGYLYGRGVTDNKGPIMAAFYAILDLAHSKELESDITFLIEGQEESGSHGFRDAVRRHKKLIGHIDYIILANSYWLDDEVPCLTYGLRGVIHATVHVDSNQRDVHSGISGSSKMDEPLFDLTAVLSKLKGMHNQIQIPRFYDDVLPLTPAEEARYKDITDVLIRRDPELGPPEDLAASLMSRWREPNLTIHRYDVSGSDGSLVSSRASAAISLRIVPNQEIEDVIKSLTAFLQDVFATLDTRTRLSVQVDNTADAWLGDPDNEIFQTLEEAIMDVWGPIGEGRRPSVPGPK
;
A
#
# COMPACT_ATOMS: atom_id res chain seq x y z
N MET A 1 39.10 -35.12 -29.82
CA MET A 1 39.79 -35.74 -30.99
C MET A 1 38.73 -36.53 -31.75
N TYR A 2 38.80 -36.62 -33.09
CA TYR A 2 37.85 -37.43 -33.89
C TYR A 2 37.90 -38.92 -33.49
N PRO A 3 36.86 -39.75 -33.75
CA PRO A 3 35.80 -39.55 -34.74
C PRO A 3 34.33 -39.70 -34.26
N THR A 4 33.43 -39.50 -35.23
CA THR A 4 31.99 -39.87 -35.32
C THR A 4 31.88 -41.36 -35.76
N PRO A 5 30.85 -41.90 -36.47
CA PRO A 5 29.50 -41.42 -36.87
C PRO A 5 28.36 -42.49 -36.78
N TYR A 6 27.20 -42.19 -37.41
CA TYR A 6 26.08 -43.09 -37.80
C TYR A 6 25.17 -43.66 -36.68
N SER A 7 23.85 -43.88 -36.86
CA SER A 7 22.84 -43.33 -37.81
C SER A 7 21.42 -43.89 -37.50
N ASP A 8 20.42 -43.47 -38.29
CA ASP A 8 19.15 -44.18 -38.58
C ASP A 8 18.10 -44.28 -37.44
N ASP A 9 16.78 -44.13 -37.66
CA ASP A 9 16.03 -43.57 -38.80
C ASP A 9 14.56 -43.20 -38.43
N GLU A 10 13.78 -42.78 -39.44
CA GLU A 10 12.30 -42.86 -39.56
C GLU A 10 11.35 -42.15 -38.55
N ASP A 11 11.12 -40.87 -38.86
CA ASP A 11 9.83 -40.23 -39.19
C ASP A 11 8.45 -40.86 -38.79
N ARG A 12 7.62 -40.03 -38.15
CA ARG A 12 6.15 -39.83 -38.31
C ARG A 12 5.12 -40.98 -38.42
N SER A 13 4.30 -41.04 -37.36
CA SER A 13 2.81 -40.94 -37.34
C SER A 13 1.88 -41.92 -38.09
N ARG A 14 0.90 -42.48 -37.35
CA ARG A 14 -0.57 -42.65 -37.66
C ARG A 14 -1.24 -43.37 -36.47
N ASP A 15 -2.38 -42.96 -35.92
CA ASP A 15 -3.76 -42.76 -36.42
C ASP A 15 -4.64 -44.02 -36.49
N GLN A 16 -5.67 -44.03 -35.64
CA GLN A 16 -6.97 -44.76 -35.62
C GLN A 16 -7.43 -44.80 -34.15
N GLY A 17 -8.63 -44.38 -33.71
CA GLY A 17 -9.80 -43.66 -34.23
C GLY A 17 -10.76 -43.45 -33.02
N LEU A 18 -12.00 -42.98 -33.03
CA LEU A 18 -13.04 -42.52 -33.97
C LEU A 18 -13.81 -41.38 -33.21
N GLU A 19 -14.63 -40.45 -33.75
CA GLU A 19 -15.11 -40.08 -35.09
C GLU A 19 -15.79 -38.67 -35.02
N ILE A 20 -15.85 -37.92 -36.16
CA ILE A 20 -16.98 -37.03 -36.59
C ILE A 20 -17.35 -35.78 -35.74
N TRP A 21 -17.63 -34.55 -36.22
CA TRP A 21 -17.62 -33.76 -37.49
C TRP A 21 -17.79 -32.26 -37.05
N LEU A 22 -17.59 -31.14 -37.77
CA LEU A 22 -17.14 -30.72 -39.12
C LEU A 22 -15.94 -29.72 -38.94
N ASP A 23 -15.17 -29.20 -39.90
CA ASP A 23 -15.34 -28.68 -41.28
C ASP A 23 -16.00 -27.26 -41.36
N SER A 24 -15.50 -26.26 -42.11
CA SER A 24 -14.47 -26.28 -43.18
C SER A 24 -13.64 -24.98 -43.33
N SER A 25 -12.45 -25.11 -43.95
CA SER A 25 -11.77 -24.26 -44.97
C SER A 25 -11.81 -22.70 -44.96
N SER A 26 -10.79 -21.94 -45.37
CA SER A 26 -9.37 -22.15 -45.75
C SER A 26 -8.67 -20.76 -45.98
N GLU A 27 -7.51 -20.47 -46.62
CA GLU A 27 -6.56 -21.19 -47.52
C GLU A 27 -5.13 -20.54 -47.52
N GLU A 28 -4.24 -21.12 -48.33
CA GLU A 28 -2.86 -20.84 -48.80
C GLU A 28 -2.44 -19.45 -49.40
N SER A 29 -1.16 -19.13 -49.69
CA SER A 29 0.18 -19.69 -49.31
C SER A 29 1.38 -18.80 -49.75
N SER A 30 2.53 -18.93 -49.06
CA SER A 30 3.96 -18.79 -49.50
C SER A 30 4.50 -17.55 -50.28
N GLY A 31 5.76 -17.12 -50.16
CA GLY A 31 6.85 -17.47 -49.22
C GLY A 31 8.28 -17.11 -49.73
N SER A 32 9.27 -16.97 -48.83
CA SER A 32 10.76 -17.03 -49.03
C SER A 32 11.48 -16.10 -50.06
N ALA A 33 12.73 -15.62 -49.88
CA ALA A 33 13.68 -15.62 -48.75
C ALA A 33 14.86 -14.62 -48.97
N GLY A 34 15.57 -14.23 -47.88
CA GLY A 34 16.99 -13.79 -47.88
C GLY A 34 17.34 -12.34 -48.32
N VAL A 35 18.61 -11.89 -48.29
CA VAL A 35 19.82 -12.38 -47.57
C VAL A 35 20.97 -11.33 -47.54
N GLU A 36 21.93 -11.48 -46.62
CA GLU A 36 23.27 -10.82 -46.51
C GLU A 36 23.42 -9.29 -46.24
N GLU A 37 24.63 -8.93 -45.77
CA GLU A 37 25.02 -7.62 -45.21
C GLU A 37 25.97 -6.82 -46.13
N ALA A 38 25.90 -5.48 -46.08
CA ALA A 38 27.01 -4.59 -46.47
C ALA A 38 26.89 -3.20 -45.80
N SER A 39 28.01 -2.51 -45.57
CA SER A 39 28.10 -1.36 -44.66
C SER A 39 28.34 0.01 -45.34
N HIS A 40 27.53 1.03 -44.97
CA HIS A 40 27.87 2.47 -44.89
C HIS A 40 28.31 3.24 -46.19
N PRO A 41 28.39 4.59 -46.20
CA PRO A 41 27.76 5.61 -45.32
C PRO A 41 27.08 6.82 -46.04
N CYS A 42 26.36 7.62 -45.24
CA CYS A 42 26.16 9.09 -45.36
C CYS A 42 25.23 9.77 -46.40
N ASN A 43 24.73 10.93 -45.93
CA ASN A 43 24.22 12.14 -46.61
C ASN A 43 22.82 12.20 -47.24
N GLU A 44 21.94 12.87 -46.49
CA GLU A 44 21.11 14.02 -46.87
C GLU A 44 19.97 13.93 -47.93
N LYS A 45 18.82 14.48 -47.47
CA LYS A 45 17.85 15.36 -48.14
C LYS A 45 16.60 14.80 -48.84
N CYS A 46 15.49 15.42 -48.42
CA CYS A 46 14.29 15.77 -49.20
C CYS A 46 13.30 14.67 -49.62
N GLY A 47 12.39 14.35 -48.69
CA GLY A 47 10.96 14.65 -48.91
C GLY A 47 10.07 13.54 -49.49
N GLY A 48 8.84 13.47 -48.99
CA GLY A 48 7.80 12.56 -49.45
C GLY A 48 6.68 12.42 -48.42
N HIS A 49 5.45 12.77 -48.79
CA HIS A 49 4.29 12.65 -47.90
C HIS A 49 3.97 11.18 -47.57
N HIS A 50 3.47 10.94 -46.36
CA HIS A 50 2.40 9.95 -46.16
C HIS A 50 1.20 10.58 -45.45
N GLN A 51 0.01 10.11 -45.79
CA GLN A 51 -1.26 10.69 -45.39
C GLN A 51 -1.68 10.21 -43.99
N CYS A 52 -2.05 11.14 -43.11
CA CYS A 52 -2.68 10.77 -41.84
C CYS A 52 -4.14 10.32 -42.07
N GLY A 53 -4.42 9.05 -41.81
CA GLY A 53 -5.78 8.52 -41.76
C GLY A 53 -6.61 9.19 -40.65
N HIS A 54 -7.89 9.44 -40.92
CA HIS A 54 -8.80 10.02 -39.93
C HIS A 54 -9.27 8.99 -38.89
N ALA A 55 -8.78 9.08 -37.66
CA ALA A 55 -9.44 8.47 -36.51
C ALA A 55 -10.70 9.28 -36.14
N ARG A 56 -11.87 8.87 -36.65
CA ARG A 56 -13.17 9.38 -36.20
C ARG A 56 -13.70 8.51 -35.07
N ASN A 57 -13.63 8.98 -33.82
CA ASN A 57 -14.61 8.75 -32.73
C ASN A 57 -14.07 9.27 -31.38
N ALA A 58 -14.45 10.48 -30.97
CA ALA A 58 -14.07 11.08 -29.68
C ALA A 58 -15.01 12.17 -29.06
N PRO A 59 -16.08 12.71 -29.69
CA PRO A 59 -16.64 14.01 -29.26
C PRO A 59 -17.60 14.00 -28.06
N HIS A 60 -18.01 12.83 -27.52
CA HIS A 60 -19.22 12.76 -26.68
C HIS A 60 -19.04 12.98 -25.17
N TYR A 61 -17.89 12.65 -24.58
CA TYR A 61 -17.74 12.68 -23.11
C TYR A 61 -17.28 14.05 -22.56
N SER A 62 -16.31 14.71 -23.21
CA SER A 62 -15.77 16.03 -22.82
C SER A 62 -16.84 17.13 -22.64
N PHE A 63 -17.95 17.04 -23.36
CA PHE A 63 -19.03 18.04 -23.30
C PHE A 63 -19.73 18.13 -21.94
N LYS A 64 -19.80 17.06 -21.13
CA LYS A 64 -20.50 17.09 -19.83
C LYS A 64 -19.83 18.04 -18.83
N LEU A 65 -18.49 17.99 -18.71
CA LEU A 65 -17.77 18.86 -17.77
C LEU A 65 -17.77 20.31 -18.24
N GLN A 66 -17.49 20.58 -19.52
CA GLN A 66 -17.66 21.94 -20.05
C GLN A 66 -19.09 22.45 -19.90
N ALA A 67 -20.11 21.58 -20.00
CA ALA A 67 -21.49 21.98 -19.73
C ALA A 67 -21.73 22.30 -18.24
N ALA A 68 -21.12 21.60 -17.29
CA ALA A 68 -21.24 21.95 -15.87
C ALA A 68 -20.68 23.36 -15.59
N TRP A 69 -19.43 23.62 -15.97
CA TRP A 69 -18.79 24.94 -15.80
C TRP A 69 -19.48 26.04 -16.63
N ARG A 70 -19.90 25.77 -17.87
CA ARG A 70 -20.57 26.77 -18.74
C ARG A 70 -22.06 26.98 -18.48
N THR A 71 -22.76 26.03 -17.84
CA THR A 71 -24.17 26.24 -17.45
C THR A 71 -24.28 27.10 -16.20
N ALA A 72 -23.33 26.97 -15.26
CA ALA A 72 -23.14 27.94 -14.18
C ALA A 72 -22.83 29.35 -14.71
N LEU A 73 -22.12 29.46 -15.86
CA LEU A 73 -21.89 30.74 -16.55
C LEU A 73 -23.08 31.25 -17.39
N ARG A 74 -24.22 30.54 -17.45
CA ARG A 74 -25.39 30.92 -18.27
C ARG A 74 -26.70 31.14 -17.51
N THR A 75 -26.77 30.82 -16.22
CA THR A 75 -28.05 30.75 -15.47
C THR A 75 -28.53 32.04 -14.79
N GLN A 76 -27.84 33.19 -14.96
CA GLN A 76 -28.38 34.50 -14.58
C GLN A 76 -28.73 35.43 -15.76
N HIS A 77 -28.04 35.32 -16.90
CA HIS A 77 -28.15 36.31 -17.97
C HIS A 77 -29.47 36.32 -18.76
N ARG A 78 -30.42 35.42 -18.45
CA ARG A 78 -31.71 35.28 -19.14
C ARG A 78 -32.94 35.71 -18.33
N LEU A 79 -32.77 36.13 -17.07
CA LEU A 79 -33.88 36.62 -16.22
C LEU A 79 -33.90 38.14 -16.01
N LEU A 80 -32.91 38.87 -16.51
CA LEU A 80 -32.82 40.34 -16.44
C LEU A 80 -32.89 41.04 -17.83
N GLN A 81 -33.40 40.35 -18.86
CA GLN A 81 -33.59 40.93 -20.21
C GLN A 81 -35.01 40.77 -20.78
N MET A 82 -36.00 40.40 -19.95
CA MET A 82 -37.44 40.42 -20.29
C MET A 82 -38.29 41.21 -19.29
N ALA A 83 -37.70 42.24 -18.67
CA ALA A 83 -38.37 43.14 -17.71
C ALA A 83 -38.24 44.62 -18.11
N SER A 84 -38.33 44.93 -19.41
CA SER A 84 -38.23 46.30 -19.93
C SER A 84 -38.89 46.47 -21.31
N ILE A 85 -40.22 46.27 -21.40
CA ILE A 85 -41.14 46.83 -22.42
C ILE A 85 -42.56 46.62 -21.88
N SER A 86 -43.35 47.71 -21.75
CA SER A 86 -44.76 47.79 -21.31
C SER A 86 -45.11 47.16 -19.92
N GLY A 87 -46.20 47.54 -19.24
CA GLY A 87 -47.08 48.68 -19.51
C GLY A 87 -48.39 48.72 -18.68
N ALA A 88 -48.29 49.08 -17.39
CA ALA A 88 -49.36 49.60 -16.52
C ALA A 88 -50.54 48.69 -16.05
N ARG A 89 -50.84 48.86 -14.74
CA ARG A 89 -52.08 48.58 -13.97
C ARG A 89 -52.45 47.12 -13.56
N PRO A 90 -52.85 46.91 -12.27
CA PRO A 90 -53.58 45.74 -11.75
C PRO A 90 -55.12 46.02 -11.75
N PRO A 91 -56.04 45.27 -11.07
CA PRO A 91 -55.88 44.04 -10.25
C PRO A 91 -56.91 42.92 -10.55
N ALA A 92 -56.86 41.80 -9.81
CA ALA A 92 -58.04 41.01 -9.39
C ALA A 92 -57.71 40.05 -8.23
N GLN A 93 -58.69 39.79 -7.35
CA GLN A 93 -58.74 38.61 -6.47
C GLN A 93 -59.86 37.68 -6.97
N SER A 94 -59.71 36.36 -6.84
CA SER A 94 -60.82 35.44 -6.61
C SER A 94 -60.33 34.02 -6.32
N ASP A 95 -60.83 33.41 -5.25
CA ASP A 95 -60.76 31.96 -5.02
C ASP A 95 -61.58 31.19 -6.09
N LEU A 96 -61.23 29.93 -6.38
CA LEU A 96 -62.03 28.78 -5.93
C LEU A 96 -61.50 27.41 -6.41
N ARG A 97 -62.00 26.39 -5.72
CA ARG A 97 -61.77 24.94 -5.85
C ARG A 97 -62.01 24.38 -7.26
N ALA A 98 -61.34 23.27 -7.55
CA ALA A 98 -61.87 22.17 -8.35
C ALA A 98 -61.69 20.84 -7.56
N ASP A 99 -62.55 19.86 -7.83
CA ASP A 99 -62.60 18.55 -7.17
C ASP A 99 -63.11 17.50 -8.17
N GLN A 100 -62.83 16.21 -7.94
CA GLN A 100 -63.31 15.02 -8.69
C GLN A 100 -62.84 14.93 -10.17
N SER A 101 -62.05 13.92 -10.58
CA SER A 101 -62.36 12.48 -10.76
C SER A 101 -63.28 12.21 -11.97
N THR A 102 -63.11 11.19 -12.81
CA THR A 102 -62.19 10.01 -12.82
C THR A 102 -62.21 9.39 -14.23
N ASP A 103 -61.29 8.49 -14.55
CA ASP A 103 -61.67 7.24 -15.24
C ASP A 103 -60.65 6.11 -14.99
N THR A 104 -61.14 4.87 -14.92
CA THR A 104 -60.38 3.63 -14.60
C THR A 104 -60.38 2.67 -15.79
N PHE A 105 -59.39 1.77 -15.93
CA PHE A 105 -59.38 0.34 -15.55
C PHE A 105 -58.22 -0.28 -16.38
N ALA A 106 -57.54 -1.39 -16.10
CA ALA A 106 -57.24 -2.25 -14.93
C ALA A 106 -55.93 -3.02 -15.35
N ALA A 107 -55.32 -4.02 -14.71
CA ALA A 107 -55.45 -4.83 -13.47
C ALA A 107 -54.03 -5.47 -13.28
N ASP A 108 -53.61 -6.32 -12.33
CA ASP A 108 -54.07 -6.94 -11.06
C ASP A 108 -52.74 -7.45 -10.38
N THR A 109 -52.62 -8.06 -9.19
CA THR A 109 -53.55 -8.76 -8.28
C THR A 109 -53.10 -8.59 -6.80
N SER A 110 -53.43 -9.54 -5.93
CA SER A 110 -53.13 -9.74 -4.50
C SER A 110 -51.77 -10.47 -4.25
N ASP A 111 -51.28 -10.83 -3.05
CA ASP A 111 -51.91 -11.10 -1.74
C ASP A 111 -51.31 -10.29 -0.55
N ASP A 112 -51.99 -10.42 0.60
CA ASP A 112 -51.96 -9.53 1.78
C ASP A 112 -51.56 -10.28 3.08
N GLU A 113 -51.78 -9.62 4.24
CA GLU A 113 -51.85 -10.18 5.61
C GLU A 113 -50.54 -10.48 6.38
N HIS A 114 -50.53 -10.47 7.73
CA HIS A 114 -51.10 -9.53 8.72
C HIS A 114 -50.70 -10.01 10.12
N SER A 115 -50.33 -9.11 11.03
CA SER A 115 -50.81 -9.10 12.43
C SER A 115 -50.15 -7.96 13.23
N SER A 116 -50.81 -7.55 14.30
CA SER A 116 -50.40 -6.47 15.19
C SER A 116 -50.56 -6.89 16.65
N LEU A 117 -49.89 -6.20 17.58
CA LEU A 117 -50.35 -5.85 18.94
C LEU A 117 -49.18 -5.28 19.78
N GLY A 118 -49.50 -4.45 20.77
CA GLY A 118 -48.57 -4.04 21.84
C GLY A 118 -48.16 -2.57 21.84
N VAL A 119 -48.97 -1.71 22.48
CA VAL A 119 -48.53 -0.37 22.92
C VAL A 119 -47.91 -0.51 24.31
N GLY A 120 -46.75 0.13 24.53
CA GLY A 120 -46.08 0.25 25.83
C GLY A 120 -45.36 1.59 25.95
N ASP A 121 -45.29 2.14 27.16
CA ASP A 121 -44.86 3.53 27.41
C ASP A 121 -43.36 3.78 27.11
N PRO A 122 -42.99 4.96 26.61
CA PRO A 122 -41.60 5.32 26.32
C PRO A 122 -40.91 5.90 27.55
N ALA A 123 -40.09 5.11 28.25
CA ALA A 123 -39.27 5.58 29.37
C ALA A 123 -37.85 5.01 29.35
N ALA A 124 -36.86 5.92 29.44
CA ALA A 124 -35.46 5.66 29.77
C ALA A 124 -34.62 4.74 28.83
N ASP A 125 -34.35 5.22 27.61
CA ASP A 125 -33.01 5.10 27.06
C ASP A 125 -32.57 6.44 26.42
N GLN A 126 -31.52 7.06 26.97
CA GLN A 126 -30.95 8.31 26.46
C GLN A 126 -29.67 8.02 25.67
N GLY A 127 -29.85 7.42 24.50
CA GLY A 127 -28.74 7.22 23.55
C GLY A 127 -28.11 8.55 23.14
N ARG A 128 -26.78 8.64 23.23
CA ARG A 128 -26.05 9.80 22.67
C ARG A 128 -26.11 9.76 21.15
N GLU A 129 -26.46 10.89 20.54
CA GLU A 129 -26.50 11.05 19.09
C GLU A 129 -25.12 10.84 18.46
N LYS A 130 -25.08 10.44 17.17
CA LYS A 130 -23.84 10.50 16.39
C LYS A 130 -23.46 11.96 16.19
N GLU A 131 -22.37 12.39 16.81
CA GLU A 131 -21.81 13.74 16.62
C GLU A 131 -21.50 13.98 15.13
N MET A 132 -22.29 14.85 14.50
CA MET A 132 -22.09 15.28 13.11
C MET A 132 -21.13 16.48 13.06
N PRO A 133 -20.36 16.66 11.97
CA PRO A 133 -19.63 17.89 11.68
C PRO A 133 -20.49 19.12 11.94
N LYS A 134 -20.08 19.95 12.90
CA LYS A 134 -20.85 21.11 13.33
C LYS A 134 -20.54 22.26 12.38
N LEU A 135 -21.55 22.77 11.68
CA LEU A 135 -21.43 24.03 10.95
C LEU A 135 -21.09 25.14 11.95
N VAL A 136 -19.88 25.69 11.86
CA VAL A 136 -19.45 26.86 12.63
C VAL A 136 -20.01 28.12 11.99
N HIS A 137 -19.86 28.21 10.66
CA HIS A 137 -20.20 29.41 9.92
C HIS A 137 -20.50 29.14 8.45
N LEU A 138 -21.29 30.04 7.85
CA LEU A 138 -21.66 30.02 6.43
C LEU A 138 -21.39 31.40 5.84
N LEU A 139 -20.30 31.51 5.09
CA LEU A 139 -19.91 32.72 4.38
C LEU A 139 -20.68 32.79 3.06
N GLN A 140 -21.24 33.95 2.73
CA GLN A 140 -21.92 34.18 1.45
C GLN A 140 -21.10 35.10 0.54
N ASN A 141 -21.19 34.85 -0.76
CA ASN A 141 -20.58 35.63 -1.83
C ASN A 141 -21.63 35.94 -2.92
N GLU A 142 -21.30 36.81 -3.88
CA GLU A 142 -22.19 37.13 -5.01
C GLU A 142 -22.14 36.10 -6.14
N THR A 143 -21.04 35.37 -6.28
CA THR A 143 -20.80 34.41 -7.38
C THR A 143 -20.20 33.09 -6.87
N SER A 144 -20.24 32.04 -7.70
CA SER A 144 -19.81 30.68 -7.32
C SER A 144 -18.38 30.68 -6.80
N ILE A 145 -18.14 29.89 -5.76
CA ILE A 145 -16.80 29.60 -5.28
C ILE A 145 -16.25 28.41 -6.06
N LEU A 146 -15.09 28.59 -6.69
CA LEU A 146 -14.50 27.64 -7.63
C LEU A 146 -13.18 27.05 -7.12
N ALA A 147 -12.42 27.83 -6.35
CA ALA A 147 -11.17 27.43 -5.72
C ALA A 147 -11.15 27.88 -4.26
N LEU A 148 -10.48 27.11 -3.39
CA LEU A 148 -10.26 27.42 -1.98
C LEU A 148 -8.84 27.06 -1.56
N THR A 149 -8.22 27.92 -0.77
CA THR A 149 -7.05 27.57 0.04
C THR A 149 -7.10 28.33 1.37
N VAL A 150 -6.27 27.96 2.33
CA VAL A 150 -6.37 28.41 3.72
C VAL A 150 -4.98 28.44 4.36
N ASN A 151 -4.74 29.40 5.26
CA ASN A 151 -3.56 29.43 6.12
C ASN A 151 -3.97 29.61 7.59
N ASP A 152 -3.00 29.84 8.47
CA ASP A 152 -3.14 30.04 9.92
C ASP A 152 -4.11 31.17 10.33
N LYS A 153 -4.51 32.05 9.40
CA LYS A 153 -5.25 33.30 9.69
C LYS A 153 -6.45 33.53 8.77
N TYR A 154 -6.42 33.04 7.54
CA TYR A 154 -7.31 33.48 6.47
C TYR A 154 -7.80 32.32 5.59
N ILE A 155 -9.07 32.41 5.16
CA ILE A 155 -9.68 31.60 4.10
C ILE A 155 -9.62 32.42 2.81
N TYR A 156 -8.99 31.89 1.75
CA TYR A 156 -8.92 32.52 0.42
C TYR A 156 -9.82 31.74 -0.54
N ALA A 157 -10.74 32.44 -1.21
CA ALA A 157 -11.64 31.84 -2.19
C ALA A 157 -11.50 32.51 -3.56
N GLY A 158 -11.36 31.69 -4.60
CA GLY A 158 -11.37 32.09 -5.99
C GLY A 158 -12.79 32.01 -6.54
N THR A 159 -13.27 33.11 -7.14
CA THR A 159 -14.66 33.24 -7.58
C THR A 159 -14.82 33.09 -9.09
N GLN A 160 -16.06 32.78 -9.50
CA GLN A 160 -16.50 32.82 -10.89
C GLN A 160 -16.41 34.23 -11.52
N GLY A 161 -16.43 35.29 -10.71
CA GLY A 161 -16.21 36.68 -11.16
C GLY A 161 -14.76 37.05 -11.48
N GLY A 162 -13.78 36.17 -11.20
CA GLY A 162 -12.35 36.50 -11.30
C GLY A 162 -11.79 37.24 -10.08
N GLU A 163 -12.59 37.34 -9.01
CA GLU A 163 -12.20 37.93 -7.74
C GLU A 163 -11.51 36.89 -6.84
N ILE A 164 -10.57 37.34 -6.01
CA ILE A 164 -10.16 36.63 -4.78
C ILE A 164 -10.84 37.32 -3.60
N VAL A 165 -11.52 36.54 -2.78
CA VAL A 165 -12.24 36.99 -1.59
C VAL A 165 -11.60 36.33 -0.36
N VAL A 166 -11.31 37.13 0.67
CA VAL A 166 -10.58 36.66 1.85
C VAL A 166 -11.31 36.97 3.14
N TRP A 167 -11.54 35.94 3.95
CA TRP A 167 -12.17 36.04 5.26
C TRP A 167 -11.20 35.67 6.38
N SER A 168 -11.37 36.30 7.54
CA SER A 168 -10.67 35.99 8.78
C SER A 168 -11.09 34.62 9.31
N LEU A 169 -10.15 33.74 9.68
CA LEU A 169 -10.48 32.53 10.44
C LEU A 169 -10.90 32.86 11.89
N ALA A 170 -10.44 34.00 12.42
CA ALA A 170 -10.69 34.40 13.81
C ALA A 170 -12.08 35.03 14.01
N THR A 171 -12.58 35.78 13.03
CA THR A 171 -13.85 36.52 13.12
C THR A 171 -14.87 36.16 12.05
N TYR A 172 -14.48 35.42 11.01
CA TYR A 172 -15.26 35.14 9.79
C TYR A 172 -15.69 36.39 9.00
N GLU A 173 -15.22 37.57 9.37
CA GLU A 173 -15.46 38.81 8.64
C GLU A 173 -14.67 38.86 7.32
N LEU A 174 -15.23 39.56 6.34
CA LEU A 174 -14.58 39.85 5.06
C LEU A 174 -13.42 40.83 5.30
N VAL A 175 -12.18 40.36 5.12
CA VAL A 175 -10.96 41.14 5.30
C VAL A 175 -10.69 41.99 4.06
N VAL A 176 -10.75 41.36 2.89
CA VAL A 176 -10.44 42.01 1.61
C VAL A 176 -11.07 41.23 0.44
N ARG A 177 -11.39 41.95 -0.64
CA ARG A 177 -11.75 41.41 -1.95
C ARG A 177 -10.94 42.15 -3.01
N ILE A 178 -10.35 41.42 -3.94
CA ILE A 178 -9.61 41.97 -5.09
C ILE A 178 -10.08 41.37 -6.41
N GLN A 179 -10.07 42.17 -7.49
CA GLN A 179 -10.22 41.65 -8.84
C GLN A 179 -8.87 41.10 -9.32
N ALA A 180 -8.66 39.79 -9.13
CA ALA A 180 -7.38 39.13 -9.39
C ALA A 180 -7.17 38.80 -10.88
N HIS A 181 -8.26 38.42 -11.56
CA HIS A 181 -8.30 37.96 -12.95
C HIS A 181 -9.51 38.57 -13.67
N ARG A 182 -9.53 38.53 -15.01
CA ARG A 182 -10.68 38.97 -15.84
C ARG A 182 -11.72 37.88 -16.09
N ARG A 183 -11.40 36.64 -15.73
CA ARG A 183 -12.27 35.47 -15.82
C ARG A 183 -12.18 34.67 -14.53
N ALA A 184 -13.15 33.77 -14.34
CA ALA A 184 -13.25 32.83 -13.24
C ALA A 184 -11.87 32.30 -12.76
N VAL A 185 -11.58 32.48 -11.47
CA VAL A 185 -10.41 31.88 -10.81
C VAL A 185 -10.64 30.37 -10.72
N LEU A 186 -9.71 29.57 -11.22
CA LEU A 186 -9.84 28.12 -11.35
C LEU A 186 -9.02 27.36 -10.31
N CYS A 187 -7.86 27.89 -9.93
CA CYS A 187 -7.00 27.33 -8.87
C CYS A 187 -6.56 28.43 -7.89
N LEU A 188 -6.42 28.05 -6.62
CA LEU A 188 -5.67 28.78 -5.61
C LEU A 188 -4.69 27.81 -4.93
N PHE A 189 -3.41 28.15 -4.92
CA PHE A 189 -2.35 27.35 -4.31
C PHE A 189 -1.52 28.23 -3.38
N LEU A 190 -1.51 27.92 -2.09
CA LEU A 190 -0.60 28.55 -1.13
C LEU A 190 0.74 27.79 -1.12
N SER A 191 1.86 28.50 -1.12
CA SER A 191 3.18 27.87 -0.99
C SER A 191 3.34 27.15 0.36
N PRO A 192 4.13 26.06 0.45
CA PRO A 192 4.31 25.32 1.70
C PRO A 192 4.94 26.11 2.87
N ASP A 193 5.57 27.25 2.57
CA ASP A 193 6.13 28.19 3.54
C ASP A 193 5.19 29.37 3.88
N GLY A 194 3.99 29.42 3.29
CA GLY A 194 3.00 30.48 3.50
C GLY A 194 3.40 31.85 2.94
N THR A 195 4.47 31.95 2.14
CA THR A 195 5.00 33.23 1.63
C THR A 195 4.33 33.74 0.34
N LEU A 196 3.77 32.84 -0.48
CA LEU A 196 3.16 33.15 -1.77
C LEU A 196 1.79 32.49 -1.90
N LEU A 197 0.79 33.25 -2.34
CA LEU A 197 -0.50 32.74 -2.81
C LEU A 197 -0.49 32.82 -4.34
N PHE A 198 -0.64 31.69 -5.03
CA PHE A 198 -0.80 31.63 -6.48
C PHE A 198 -2.29 31.53 -6.84
N SER A 199 -2.69 32.21 -7.91
CA SER A 199 -4.02 32.09 -8.52
C SER A 199 -3.92 31.89 -10.03
N SER A 200 -4.70 30.96 -10.57
CA SER A 200 -4.89 30.78 -12.02
C SER A 200 -6.34 30.99 -12.40
N ALA A 201 -6.58 31.32 -13.67
CA ALA A 201 -7.94 31.57 -14.15
C ALA A 201 -8.13 31.20 -15.63
N GLY A 202 -9.36 31.38 -16.10
CA GLY A 202 -9.72 31.23 -17.50
C GLY A 202 -9.19 32.31 -18.45
N ASP A 203 -8.31 33.21 -18.00
CA ASP A 203 -7.70 34.27 -18.83
C ASP A 203 -6.24 34.00 -19.23
N ALA A 204 -5.81 32.73 -19.16
CA ALA A 204 -4.47 32.25 -19.54
C ALA A 204 -3.31 32.87 -18.72
N ILE A 205 -3.61 33.40 -17.53
CA ILE A 205 -2.66 34.09 -16.63
C ILE A 205 -2.58 33.32 -15.31
N VAL A 206 -1.38 33.33 -14.70
CA VAL A 206 -1.16 33.00 -13.29
C VAL A 206 -0.62 34.24 -12.59
N ASN A 207 -1.24 34.64 -11.47
CA ASN A 207 -0.70 35.70 -10.61
C ASN A 207 -0.17 35.08 -9.31
N ALA A 208 0.86 35.67 -8.72
CA ALA A 208 1.29 35.39 -7.35
C ALA A 208 1.15 36.64 -6.48
N TRP A 209 0.66 36.46 -5.26
CA TRP A 209 0.29 37.51 -4.32
C TRP A 209 0.99 37.26 -2.97
N CYS A 210 1.34 38.33 -2.27
CA CYS A 210 1.70 38.23 -0.85
C CYS A 210 0.43 37.87 -0.04
N PRO A 211 0.40 36.76 0.73
CA PRO A 211 -0.81 36.34 1.45
C PRO A 211 -1.26 37.31 2.56
N THR A 212 -0.43 38.26 2.98
CA THR A 212 -0.72 39.16 4.11
C THR A 212 -1.46 40.44 3.69
N ASP A 213 -1.09 41.05 2.56
CA ASP A 213 -1.66 42.32 2.06
C ASP A 213 -2.35 42.18 0.69
N LEU A 214 -2.30 40.99 0.07
CA LEU A 214 -2.71 40.71 -1.30
C LEU A 214 -2.07 41.63 -2.35
N LYS A 215 -0.88 42.18 -2.09
CA LYS A 215 -0.12 42.85 -3.14
C LYS A 215 0.35 41.80 -4.16
N ARG A 216 0.14 42.07 -5.46
CA ARG A 216 0.68 41.22 -6.52
C ARG A 216 2.20 41.32 -6.53
N LEU A 217 2.85 40.17 -6.46
CA LEU A 217 4.29 40.00 -6.55
C LEU A 217 4.70 39.58 -7.96
N TYR A 218 4.00 38.62 -8.57
CA TYR A 218 4.32 38.09 -9.90
C TYR A 218 3.10 38.01 -10.81
N HIS A 219 3.32 38.24 -12.11
CA HIS A 219 2.31 38.19 -13.16
C HIS A 219 2.85 37.38 -14.34
N ILE A 220 2.35 36.15 -14.50
CA ILE A 220 2.99 35.08 -15.28
C ILE A 220 2.07 34.64 -16.42
N TYR A 221 2.60 34.60 -17.65
CA TYR A 221 1.86 34.11 -18.83
C TYR A 221 2.75 33.28 -19.78
N SER A 222 2.18 32.24 -20.39
CA SER A 222 2.83 31.47 -21.46
C SER A 222 2.98 32.29 -22.73
N THR A 223 4.00 32.06 -23.59
CA THR A 223 3.99 32.59 -24.98
C THR A 223 2.96 31.94 -25.90
N TYR A 224 2.45 30.75 -25.56
CA TYR A 224 1.45 30.03 -26.36
C TYR A 224 0.04 30.32 -25.85
N ASP A 225 -0.95 30.15 -26.73
CA ASP A 225 -2.34 30.09 -26.30
C ASP A 225 -2.56 28.77 -25.54
N VAL A 226 -2.85 28.90 -24.25
CA VAL A 226 -3.01 27.78 -23.31
C VAL A 226 -4.47 27.51 -22.96
N GLY A 227 -5.39 28.41 -23.32
CA GLY A 227 -6.78 28.39 -22.88
C GLY A 227 -6.92 28.62 -21.38
N ASP A 228 -7.90 27.95 -20.77
CA ASP A 228 -8.12 27.97 -19.32
C ASP A 228 -6.95 27.27 -18.57
N VAL A 229 -6.43 27.86 -17.47
CA VAL A 229 -5.36 27.26 -16.63
C VAL A 229 -5.97 26.67 -15.36
N PHE A 230 -6.09 25.34 -15.31
CA PHE A 230 -6.87 24.62 -14.29
C PHE A 230 -6.11 24.35 -12.99
N SER A 231 -4.80 24.14 -13.07
CA SER A 231 -3.98 23.75 -11.90
C SER A 231 -2.65 24.50 -11.87
N VAL A 232 -2.19 24.81 -10.65
CA VAL A 232 -0.88 25.45 -10.38
C VAL A 232 -0.31 24.85 -9.10
N VAL A 233 0.98 24.56 -9.11
CA VAL A 233 1.77 24.18 -7.91
C VAL A 233 3.14 24.87 -7.96
N TYR A 234 3.76 25.11 -6.81
CA TYR A 234 5.06 25.78 -6.72
C TYR A 234 6.07 24.94 -5.92
N SER A 235 7.17 24.58 -6.56
CA SER A 235 8.30 23.92 -5.91
C SER A 235 9.17 24.96 -5.22
N LYS A 236 9.31 24.86 -3.90
CA LYS A 236 10.29 25.66 -3.15
C LYS A 236 11.71 25.09 -3.26
N GLN A 237 11.87 23.83 -3.69
CA GLN A 237 13.19 23.21 -3.92
C GLN A 237 13.89 23.78 -5.16
N PHE A 238 13.11 24.07 -6.21
CA PHE A 238 13.60 24.62 -7.48
C PHE A 238 13.15 26.08 -7.74
N GLU A 239 12.51 26.70 -6.75
CA GLU A 239 11.80 28.00 -6.83
C GLU A 239 10.97 28.19 -8.11
N THR A 240 10.41 27.10 -8.62
CA THR A 240 9.76 27.00 -9.93
C THR A 240 8.27 26.77 -9.77
N VAL A 241 7.46 27.60 -10.42
CA VAL A 241 6.00 27.37 -10.55
C VAL A 241 5.72 26.48 -11.75
N TYR A 242 4.79 25.53 -11.60
CA TYR A 242 4.29 24.65 -12.66
C TYR A 242 2.80 24.92 -12.85
N LEU A 243 2.34 25.02 -14.10
CA LEU A 243 0.93 25.22 -14.46
C LEU A 243 0.43 24.16 -15.44
N GLY A 244 -0.79 23.68 -15.22
CA GLY A 244 -1.50 22.71 -16.05
C GLY A 244 -2.70 23.34 -16.75
N ALA A 245 -2.78 23.17 -18.07
CA ALA A 245 -3.66 23.98 -18.93
C ALA A 245 -4.57 23.18 -19.89
N GLN A 246 -5.54 23.90 -20.46
CA GLN A 246 -6.52 23.39 -21.42
C GLN A 246 -5.89 22.91 -22.74
N ASN A 247 -4.74 23.46 -23.15
CA ASN A 247 -4.00 22.97 -24.33
C ASN A 247 -3.21 21.66 -24.09
N THR A 248 -3.50 20.94 -23.01
CA THR A 248 -2.89 19.65 -22.61
C THR A 248 -1.40 19.71 -22.24
N SER A 249 -0.84 20.92 -22.11
CA SER A 249 0.55 21.11 -21.67
C SER A 249 0.68 21.34 -20.16
N ILE A 250 1.83 20.91 -19.63
CA ILE A 250 2.39 21.42 -18.37
C ILE A 250 3.50 22.39 -18.73
N GLN A 251 3.53 23.57 -18.11
CA GLN A 251 4.55 24.60 -18.33
C GLN A 251 5.14 25.07 -17.01
N TRP A 252 6.36 25.58 -17.03
CA TRP A 252 7.07 25.95 -15.80
C TRP A 252 7.85 27.26 -15.93
N CYS A 253 8.11 27.91 -14.80
CA CYS A 253 8.89 29.13 -14.75
C CYS A 253 9.59 29.30 -13.40
N SER A 254 10.91 29.46 -13.41
CA SER A 254 11.68 29.80 -12.21
C SER A 254 11.42 31.24 -11.77
N LEU A 255 11.26 31.43 -10.47
CA LEU A 255 11.23 32.75 -9.81
C LEU A 255 12.63 33.21 -9.36
N ASP A 256 13.64 32.32 -9.38
CA ASP A 256 15.07 32.56 -9.04
C ASP A 256 15.75 33.50 -10.06
N ASP A 257 16.66 34.35 -9.57
CA ASP A 257 17.19 35.64 -10.06
C ASP A 257 16.74 36.27 -11.41
N SER A 258 16.58 37.59 -11.36
CA SER A 258 16.19 38.53 -12.42
C SER A 258 17.18 38.69 -13.59
N THR A 259 18.47 38.39 -13.39
CA THR A 259 19.56 38.96 -14.19
C THR A 259 19.76 38.35 -15.58
N MET A 260 19.31 37.11 -15.81
CA MET A 260 19.49 36.39 -17.10
C MET A 260 18.26 36.44 -18.02
N ARG A 261 17.17 37.12 -17.62
CA ARG A 261 15.84 36.90 -18.20
C ARG A 261 15.61 37.66 -19.52
N PRO A 262 14.98 37.04 -20.55
CA PRO A 262 14.39 37.76 -21.67
C PRO A 262 13.38 38.79 -21.17
N ARG A 263 13.35 39.99 -21.78
CA ARG A 263 12.34 41.00 -21.43
C ARG A 263 10.97 40.57 -21.98
N PRO A 264 9.90 40.56 -21.16
CA PRO A 264 8.56 40.22 -21.62
C PRO A 264 8.12 41.07 -22.81
N ASN A 265 7.69 40.41 -23.89
CA ASN A 265 7.14 41.07 -25.05
C ASN A 265 5.64 41.29 -24.82
N LEU A 266 5.27 42.53 -24.49
CA LEU A 266 3.88 42.88 -24.19
C LEU A 266 2.90 42.62 -25.34
N ASP A 267 3.36 42.42 -26.58
CA ASP A 267 2.49 42.03 -27.72
C ASP A 267 2.28 40.52 -27.84
N ASN A 268 3.11 39.71 -27.15
CA ASN A 268 2.83 38.30 -26.91
C ASN A 268 1.83 38.08 -25.76
N HIS A 269 1.55 39.09 -24.93
CA HIS A 269 0.64 38.99 -23.77
C HIS A 269 -0.77 38.49 -24.18
N PRO A 270 -1.44 37.58 -23.44
CA PRO A 270 -2.72 36.98 -23.84
C PRO A 270 -3.78 37.98 -24.34
N ASP A 271 -3.96 39.10 -23.64
CA ASP A 271 -4.87 40.20 -24.03
C ASP A 271 -4.67 40.78 -25.44
N ARG A 272 -3.45 40.74 -25.97
CA ARG A 272 -3.08 41.40 -27.23
C ARG A 272 -3.02 40.45 -28.42
N ARG A 273 -3.26 39.15 -28.20
CA ARG A 273 -3.10 38.14 -29.24
C ARG A 273 -4.16 38.26 -30.33
N ASN A 274 -3.68 38.43 -31.56
CA ASN A 274 -4.48 38.21 -32.75
C ASN A 274 -4.86 36.72 -32.82
N HIS A 275 -6.16 36.44 -32.71
CA HIS A 275 -6.72 35.10 -32.77
C HIS A 275 -6.61 34.57 -34.21
N ARG A 276 -5.84 33.49 -34.40
CA ARG A 276 -5.47 32.92 -35.72
C ARG A 276 -6.62 32.70 -36.71
N PHE A 277 -7.87 32.60 -36.24
CA PHE A 277 -9.07 32.38 -37.06
C PHE A 277 -9.96 33.62 -37.25
N PHE A 278 -9.82 34.66 -36.41
CA PHE A 278 -10.69 35.86 -36.46
C PHE A 278 -9.94 37.13 -36.86
N ASP A 279 -8.64 37.21 -36.58
CA ASP A 279 -7.79 38.36 -36.90
C ASP A 279 -6.83 38.04 -38.08
N SER A 280 -7.11 36.98 -38.83
CA SER A 280 -6.36 36.55 -40.01
C SER A 280 -6.67 37.41 -41.24
N VAL A 281 -5.69 38.19 -41.70
CA VAL A 281 -5.82 39.06 -42.87
C VAL A 281 -5.47 38.31 -44.15
N GLN A 282 -6.47 38.08 -45.01
CA GLN A 282 -6.24 37.62 -46.40
C GLN A 282 -5.50 38.72 -47.19
N HIS A 283 -4.65 38.36 -48.15
CA HIS A 283 -3.84 39.34 -48.90
C HIS A 283 -4.70 40.46 -49.52
N GLY A 284 -4.47 41.71 -49.08
CA GLY A 284 -5.23 42.90 -49.50
C GLY A 284 -6.46 43.24 -48.64
N GLY A 285 -6.83 42.41 -47.66
CA GLY A 285 -7.91 42.69 -46.72
C GLY A 285 -7.51 43.70 -45.63
N THR A 286 -8.52 44.29 -44.97
CA THR A 286 -8.34 45.06 -43.73
C THR A 286 -8.95 44.30 -42.56
N SER A 287 -8.20 44.18 -41.45
CA SER A 287 -8.76 43.61 -40.21
C SER A 287 -9.79 44.56 -39.63
N THR A 288 -10.90 44.03 -39.12
CA THR A 288 -11.92 44.87 -38.46
C THR A 288 -11.35 45.38 -37.14
N PRO A 289 -11.24 46.71 -36.92
CA PRO A 289 -10.57 47.24 -35.74
C PRO A 289 -11.36 46.92 -34.47
N ARG A 290 -10.94 45.87 -33.76
CA ARG A 290 -11.50 45.50 -32.46
C ARG A 290 -11.21 46.64 -31.47
N PRO A 291 -12.21 47.18 -30.76
CA PRO A 291 -11.96 48.21 -29.76
C PRO A 291 -10.97 47.70 -28.72
N GLN A 292 -9.79 48.31 -28.65
CA GLN A 292 -8.84 48.00 -27.59
C GLN A 292 -9.46 48.46 -26.26
N PRO A 293 -9.67 47.57 -25.27
CA PRO A 293 -10.15 48.00 -23.95
C PRO A 293 -9.14 48.99 -23.38
N ALA A 294 -9.64 50.09 -22.81
CA ALA A 294 -8.79 51.14 -22.26
C ALA A 294 -7.80 50.56 -21.25
N ARG A 295 -6.51 50.89 -21.41
CA ARG A 295 -5.40 50.31 -20.63
C ARG A 295 -5.73 50.28 -19.13
N PRO A 296 -5.93 49.10 -18.51
CA PRO A 296 -5.63 48.95 -17.10
C PRO A 296 -4.14 49.26 -16.92
N ALA A 297 -3.77 49.94 -15.84
CA ALA A 297 -2.35 50.08 -15.54
C ALA A 297 -1.74 48.69 -15.32
N LEU A 298 -0.57 48.43 -15.93
CA LEU A 298 0.35 47.39 -15.48
C LEU A 298 0.95 47.89 -14.16
N ALA A 299 0.15 47.78 -13.09
CA ALA A 299 0.47 48.23 -11.75
C ALA A 299 0.69 47.01 -10.85
N ASP A 300 1.81 47.05 -10.13
CA ASP A 300 2.33 46.05 -9.19
C ASP A 300 2.55 44.61 -9.71
N GLY A 301 3.73 44.09 -9.36
CA GLY A 301 4.22 42.75 -9.68
C GLY A 301 5.24 42.72 -10.83
N ASP A 302 6.27 41.89 -10.70
CA ASP A 302 7.18 41.57 -11.79
C ASP A 302 6.47 40.70 -12.84
N VAL A 303 6.75 40.94 -14.12
CA VAL A 303 6.10 40.26 -15.25
C VAL A 303 7.01 39.15 -15.77
N PHE A 304 6.47 37.94 -15.90
CA PHE A 304 7.15 36.75 -16.38
C PHE A 304 6.46 36.23 -17.65
N GLU A 305 7.25 36.09 -18.72
CA GLU A 305 6.83 35.43 -19.96
C GLU A 305 7.53 34.06 -20.02
N ILE A 306 6.76 32.97 -19.99
CA ILE A 306 7.32 31.61 -19.99
C ILE A 306 7.89 31.31 -21.38
N ASP A 307 9.16 30.92 -21.45
CA ASP A 307 9.83 30.63 -22.71
C ASP A 307 9.22 29.43 -23.44
N LYS A 308 9.39 29.40 -24.76
CA LYS A 308 8.91 28.33 -25.66
C LYS A 308 9.55 26.97 -25.36
N GLY A 309 10.74 26.93 -24.77
CA GLY A 309 11.37 25.70 -24.29
C GLY A 309 10.77 25.17 -22.98
N HIS A 310 10.17 26.04 -22.16
CA HIS A 310 9.77 25.71 -20.78
C HIS A 310 8.34 25.13 -20.70
N MET A 311 8.02 24.21 -21.62
CA MET A 311 6.75 23.49 -21.65
C MET A 311 6.84 22.07 -22.22
N LYS A 312 6.11 21.16 -21.56
CA LYS A 312 5.82 19.82 -22.05
C LYS A 312 4.51 19.86 -22.83
N HIS A 313 4.59 20.03 -24.16
CA HIS A 313 3.45 19.80 -25.05
C HIS A 313 2.97 18.35 -24.92
N TYR A 314 1.65 18.15 -24.94
CA TYR A 314 1.00 16.83 -24.79
C TYR A 314 1.51 16.07 -23.56
N ALA A 315 1.59 16.75 -22.41
CA ALA A 315 1.88 16.09 -21.14
C ALA A 315 0.82 15.03 -20.84
N HIS A 316 -0.44 15.39 -21.12
CA HIS A 316 -1.61 14.51 -21.20
C HIS A 316 -2.22 14.60 -22.61
N PHE A 317 -3.13 13.68 -22.95
CA PHE A 317 -4.01 13.78 -24.11
C PHE A 317 -5.35 14.49 -23.79
N GLY A 318 -5.56 14.84 -22.51
CA GLY A 318 -6.67 15.67 -22.03
C GLY A 318 -6.20 16.92 -21.27
N TYR A 319 -7.15 17.69 -20.73
CA TYR A 319 -6.85 18.88 -19.92
C TYR A 319 -6.15 18.49 -18.61
N VAL A 320 -5.15 19.27 -18.17
CA VAL A 320 -4.42 18.99 -16.92
C VAL A 320 -5.18 19.59 -15.73
N TYR A 321 -6.20 18.88 -15.26
CA TYR A 321 -7.15 19.40 -14.27
C TYR A 321 -6.55 19.61 -12.88
N CYS A 322 -5.68 18.70 -12.42
CA CYS A 322 -5.11 18.76 -11.07
C CYS A 322 -3.63 18.38 -11.05
N MET A 323 -2.89 18.94 -10.11
CA MET A 323 -1.48 18.66 -9.86
C MET A 323 -1.17 18.67 -8.36
N LEU A 324 -0.21 17.85 -7.94
CA LEU A 324 0.33 17.78 -6.58
C LEU A 324 1.86 17.73 -6.62
N LEU A 325 2.52 18.33 -5.64
CA LEU A 325 3.94 18.08 -5.35
C LEU A 325 4.04 17.14 -4.15
N VAL A 326 4.90 16.12 -4.25
CA VAL A 326 5.06 15.05 -3.26
C VAL A 326 6.54 14.75 -3.05
N ARG A 327 6.95 14.37 -1.84
CA ARG A 327 8.33 13.99 -1.49
C ARG A 327 8.38 12.57 -0.94
N GLY A 328 9.50 11.87 -1.16
CA GLY A 328 9.79 10.57 -0.53
C GLY A 328 9.14 9.31 -1.13
N VAL A 329 8.32 9.45 -2.19
CA VAL A 329 7.74 8.35 -2.98
C VAL A 329 8.85 7.54 -3.67
N ARG A 330 8.78 6.20 -3.65
CA ARG A 330 9.94 5.32 -3.94
C ARG A 330 10.49 5.37 -5.38
N THR A 331 9.85 6.04 -6.32
CA THR A 331 10.38 6.20 -7.70
C THR A 331 11.59 7.13 -7.79
N VAL A 332 11.87 7.96 -6.79
CA VAL A 332 12.97 8.94 -6.78
C VAL A 332 13.63 9.00 -5.38
N GLU A 333 14.77 9.70 -5.25
CA GLU A 333 15.51 9.83 -3.99
C GLU A 333 14.67 10.47 -2.86
N PRO A 334 14.95 10.19 -1.57
CA PRO A 334 14.06 10.54 -0.46
C PRO A 334 13.73 12.04 -0.34
N ASP A 335 14.68 12.91 -0.67
CA ASP A 335 14.59 14.37 -0.57
C ASP A 335 14.27 15.06 -1.91
N GLU A 336 14.02 14.30 -2.97
CA GLU A 336 13.55 14.86 -4.25
C GLU A 336 12.03 15.04 -4.27
N GLU A 337 11.61 16.20 -4.75
CA GLU A 337 10.21 16.56 -4.98
C GLU A 337 9.76 16.11 -6.38
N ILE A 338 8.72 15.28 -6.43
CA ILE A 338 8.07 14.85 -7.66
C ILE A 338 6.78 15.64 -7.89
N LEU A 339 6.45 15.86 -9.16
CA LEU A 339 5.16 16.37 -9.60
C LEU A 339 4.27 15.19 -10.00
N ILE A 340 3.03 15.18 -9.52
CA ILE A 340 1.98 14.25 -9.96
C ILE A 340 0.88 15.08 -10.64
N SER A 341 0.50 14.75 -11.87
CA SER A 341 -0.57 15.41 -12.62
C SER A 341 -1.70 14.45 -12.98
N GLY A 342 -2.94 14.89 -12.83
CA GLY A 342 -4.14 14.16 -13.24
C GLY A 342 -4.78 14.79 -14.48
N GLY A 343 -4.97 13.98 -15.53
CA GLY A 343 -5.45 14.44 -16.83
C GLY A 343 -6.92 14.13 -17.12
N GLY A 344 -7.46 14.87 -18.08
CA GLY A 344 -8.81 14.66 -18.64
C GLY A 344 -8.92 13.45 -19.56
N ASP A 345 -7.79 12.87 -19.96
CA ASP A 345 -7.60 11.54 -20.57
C ASP A 345 -7.70 10.39 -19.54
N GLY A 346 -7.87 10.72 -18.26
CA GLY A 346 -7.99 9.76 -17.17
C GLY A 346 -6.66 9.19 -16.67
N THR A 347 -5.54 9.54 -17.29
CA THR A 347 -4.20 9.15 -16.82
C THR A 347 -3.72 10.02 -15.67
N ILE A 348 -2.80 9.47 -14.89
CA ILE A 348 -2.07 10.16 -13.84
C ILE A 348 -0.59 9.98 -14.13
N LYS A 349 0.15 11.08 -14.25
CA LYS A 349 1.57 11.04 -14.58
C LYS A 349 2.43 11.56 -13.46
N LEU A 350 3.50 10.83 -13.17
CA LEU A 350 4.55 11.21 -12.24
C LEU A 350 5.72 11.76 -13.05
N TRP A 351 6.22 12.91 -12.62
CA TRP A 351 7.33 13.61 -13.26
C TRP A 351 8.46 13.87 -12.26
N LYS A 352 9.69 13.53 -12.66
CA LYS A 352 10.90 14.02 -11.98
C LYS A 352 11.15 15.47 -12.40
N LEU A 353 11.50 16.30 -11.43
CA LEU A 353 11.75 17.73 -11.61
C LEU A 353 13.25 18.02 -11.70
N PHE A 354 13.63 19.08 -12.40
CA PHE A 354 15.03 19.52 -12.54
C PHE A 354 15.18 21.02 -12.26
N LYS A 355 16.29 21.41 -11.64
CA LYS A 355 16.66 22.84 -11.49
C LYS A 355 16.93 23.49 -12.85
N ASP A 356 17.47 22.73 -13.79
CA ASP A 356 17.66 23.12 -15.19
C ASP A 356 16.29 23.29 -15.87
N GLN A 357 15.94 24.54 -16.20
CA GLN A 357 14.66 24.88 -16.81
C GLN A 357 14.52 24.33 -18.25
N ASP A 358 15.64 24.12 -18.96
CA ASP A 358 15.60 23.62 -20.35
C ASP A 358 15.33 22.10 -20.38
N ARG A 359 15.50 21.39 -19.25
CA ARG A 359 14.93 20.06 -19.00
C ARG A 359 13.53 20.13 -18.42
N GLY A 360 13.36 20.90 -17.33
CA GLY A 360 12.09 21.07 -16.62
C GLY A 360 11.56 19.81 -15.95
N ILE A 361 10.85 18.96 -16.72
CA ILE A 361 10.13 17.77 -16.23
C ILE A 361 10.32 16.54 -17.13
N GLU A 362 10.47 15.37 -16.52
CA GLU A 362 10.67 14.08 -17.20
C GLU A 362 9.71 13.01 -16.65
N GLU A 363 9.00 12.30 -17.53
CA GLU A 363 7.97 11.32 -17.14
C GLU A 363 8.62 10.04 -16.59
N ILE A 364 8.30 9.69 -15.34
CA ILE A 364 8.87 8.52 -14.63
C ILE A 364 7.83 7.42 -14.36
N ALA A 365 6.54 7.74 -14.47
CA ALA A 365 5.45 6.78 -14.48
C ALA A 365 4.19 7.39 -15.10
N CYS A 366 3.40 6.55 -15.78
CA CYS A 366 1.98 6.78 -16.02
C CYS A 366 1.19 5.73 -15.24
N LEU A 367 0.04 6.12 -14.70
CA LEU A 367 -0.95 5.27 -14.03
C LEU A 367 -2.31 5.51 -14.69
N GLY A 368 -3.05 4.43 -14.97
CA GLY A 368 -4.30 4.49 -15.73
C GLY A 368 -4.10 4.10 -17.19
N GLU A 369 -5.18 4.22 -17.95
CA GLU A 369 -5.28 3.86 -19.37
C GLU A 369 -5.82 5.10 -20.13
N ASP A 370 -5.38 5.32 -21.38
CA ASP A 370 -5.59 6.57 -22.15
C ASP A 370 -7.03 6.83 -22.61
N ASP A 371 -8.00 6.01 -22.17
CA ASP A 371 -9.44 6.15 -22.41
C ASP A 371 -10.29 6.25 -21.12
N ALA A 372 -9.64 6.32 -19.95
CA ALA A 372 -10.30 6.31 -18.65
C ALA A 372 -11.00 7.64 -18.29
N GLU A 373 -11.92 7.60 -17.32
CA GLU A 373 -12.63 8.80 -16.84
C GLU A 373 -11.68 9.87 -16.29
N SER A 374 -11.98 11.15 -16.56
CA SER A 374 -11.13 12.29 -16.22
C SER A 374 -10.77 12.36 -14.73
N VAL A 375 -9.48 12.62 -14.42
CA VAL A 375 -9.01 12.83 -13.04
C VAL A 375 -9.24 14.29 -12.64
N LEU A 376 -10.15 14.55 -11.70
CA LEU A 376 -10.53 15.93 -11.34
C LEU A 376 -9.74 16.50 -10.14
N SER A 377 -9.41 15.64 -9.18
CA SER A 377 -8.72 16.00 -7.95
C SER A 377 -7.89 14.81 -7.44
N MET A 378 -6.89 15.07 -6.62
CA MET A 378 -6.01 14.05 -6.05
C MET A 378 -5.68 14.37 -4.60
N ALA A 379 -5.43 13.33 -3.80
CA ALA A 379 -4.87 13.44 -2.46
C ALA A 379 -3.89 12.28 -2.22
N VAL A 380 -2.82 12.50 -1.46
CA VAL A 380 -1.77 11.51 -1.20
C VAL A 380 -1.60 11.28 0.31
N ASP A 381 -1.30 10.04 0.66
CA ASP A 381 -0.91 9.63 2.01
C ASP A 381 0.13 8.49 1.93
N GLY A 382 1.37 8.74 2.36
CA GLY A 382 2.47 7.78 2.19
C GLY A 382 2.74 7.45 0.72
N SER A 383 2.71 6.16 0.35
CA SER A 383 2.76 5.72 -1.06
C SER A 383 1.38 5.63 -1.71
N PHE A 384 0.28 5.90 -0.99
CA PHE A 384 -1.07 5.80 -1.51
C PHE A 384 -1.52 7.10 -2.16
N LEU A 385 -1.92 7.02 -3.42
CA LEU A 385 -2.57 8.09 -4.16
C LEU A 385 -4.07 7.79 -4.31
N TYR A 386 -4.89 8.73 -3.88
CA TYR A 386 -6.33 8.76 -4.13
C TYR A 386 -6.59 9.72 -5.29
N SER A 387 -7.20 9.22 -6.38
CA SER A 387 -7.54 10.04 -7.55
C SER A 387 -9.06 10.05 -7.76
N SER A 388 -9.61 11.26 -7.90
CA SER A 388 -11.05 11.49 -8.05
C SER A 388 -11.45 11.40 -9.52
N LYS A 389 -12.60 10.79 -9.78
CA LYS A 389 -13.11 10.48 -11.13
C LYS A 389 -14.56 10.99 -11.27
N LEU A 390 -15.11 10.87 -12.48
CA LEU A 390 -16.52 11.14 -12.74
C LEU A 390 -17.44 10.10 -12.08
N GLU A 391 -18.74 10.35 -12.12
CA GLU A 391 -19.81 9.43 -11.65
C GLU A 391 -19.69 9.01 -10.17
N GLY A 392 -18.93 9.77 -9.38
CA GLY A 392 -18.76 9.57 -7.94
C GLY A 392 -17.63 8.61 -7.54
N ILE A 393 -16.75 8.25 -8.48
CA ILE A 393 -15.66 7.30 -8.25
C ILE A 393 -14.42 7.99 -7.63
N ILE A 394 -13.71 7.28 -6.75
CA ILE A 394 -12.33 7.54 -6.33
C ILE A 394 -11.54 6.25 -6.56
N GLU A 395 -10.39 6.32 -7.22
CA GLU A 395 -9.46 5.20 -7.34
C GLU A 395 -8.34 5.32 -6.30
N LEU A 396 -7.97 4.18 -5.72
CA LEU A 396 -6.77 4.05 -4.89
C LEU A 396 -5.67 3.40 -5.71
N TRP A 397 -4.52 4.06 -5.75
CA TRP A 397 -3.29 3.62 -6.39
C TRP A 397 -2.17 3.49 -5.35
N ASP A 398 -1.31 2.49 -5.48
CA ASP A 398 -0.01 2.48 -4.81
C ASP A 398 1.09 2.94 -5.76
N LEU A 399 1.77 4.03 -5.39
CA LEU A 399 2.83 4.67 -6.17
C LEU A 399 4.11 3.83 -6.19
N ASP A 400 4.30 2.91 -5.23
CA ASP A 400 5.49 2.05 -5.16
C ASP A 400 5.43 0.89 -6.19
N THR A 401 4.26 0.25 -6.32
CA THR A 401 4.01 -0.82 -7.30
C THR A 401 3.45 -0.33 -8.63
N LYS A 402 2.98 0.92 -8.70
CA LYS A 402 2.25 1.52 -9.84
C LYS A 402 0.90 0.83 -10.14
N GLN A 403 0.31 0.13 -9.17
CA GLN A 403 -0.92 -0.65 -9.34
C GLN A 403 -2.17 0.04 -8.77
N LYS A 404 -3.32 -0.15 -9.44
CA LYS A 404 -4.64 0.25 -8.95
C LYS A 404 -5.12 -0.77 -7.92
N LEU A 405 -5.17 -0.38 -6.64
CA LEU A 405 -5.56 -1.26 -5.54
C LEU A 405 -7.08 -1.35 -5.35
N ARG A 406 -7.83 -0.28 -5.66
CA ARG A 406 -9.30 -0.27 -5.48
C ARG A 406 -9.99 0.83 -6.29
N VAL A 407 -11.28 0.61 -6.54
CA VAL A 407 -12.24 1.60 -7.04
C VAL A 407 -13.33 1.78 -5.98
N ILE A 408 -13.59 3.03 -5.56
CA ILE A 408 -14.47 3.39 -4.45
C ILE A 408 -15.61 4.25 -4.99
N HIS A 409 -16.86 3.81 -4.84
CA HIS A 409 -18.03 4.61 -5.21
C HIS A 409 -18.39 5.56 -4.06
N ALA A 410 -17.75 6.72 -4.04
CA ALA A 410 -17.75 7.67 -2.95
C ALA A 410 -18.89 8.69 -3.00
N HIS A 411 -19.44 9.05 -4.17
CA HIS A 411 -20.53 10.03 -4.32
C HIS A 411 -21.64 9.54 -5.27
N LYS A 412 -22.74 10.30 -5.43
CA LYS A 412 -23.78 10.03 -6.44
C LYS A 412 -23.54 10.74 -7.79
N GLY A 413 -22.45 11.48 -7.90
CA GLY A 413 -21.97 12.16 -9.09
C GLY A 413 -20.54 12.64 -8.86
N ASP A 414 -19.89 13.15 -9.90
CA ASP A 414 -18.48 13.54 -10.00
C ASP A 414 -17.86 14.03 -8.68
N VAL A 415 -16.73 13.42 -8.28
CA VAL A 415 -16.00 13.81 -7.06
C VAL A 415 -15.09 14.99 -7.40
N MET A 416 -15.50 16.18 -6.99
CA MET A 416 -14.87 17.44 -7.44
C MET A 416 -13.59 17.78 -6.67
N THR A 417 -13.48 17.35 -5.41
CA THR A 417 -12.35 17.68 -4.54
C THR A 417 -12.06 16.55 -3.57
N LEU A 418 -10.76 16.22 -3.43
CA LEU A 418 -10.21 15.38 -2.37
C LEU A 418 -9.29 16.22 -1.49
N GLN A 419 -9.27 15.92 -0.19
CA GLN A 419 -8.28 16.44 0.76
C GLN A 419 -7.86 15.33 1.73
N MET A 420 -6.58 15.28 2.08
CA MET A 420 -6.07 14.40 3.15
C MET A 420 -5.91 15.24 4.42
N GLY A 421 -6.60 14.88 5.50
CA GLY A 421 -6.65 15.69 6.71
C GLY A 421 -6.83 14.85 7.96
N TRP A 422 -5.86 14.95 8.89
CA TRP A 422 -5.85 14.28 10.20
C TRP A 422 -5.90 12.74 10.17
N GLY A 423 -5.48 12.11 9.07
CA GLY A 423 -5.59 10.67 8.85
C GLY A 423 -6.91 10.24 8.19
N TYR A 424 -7.71 11.20 7.71
CA TYR A 424 -8.98 10.95 7.03
C TYR A 424 -8.93 11.43 5.57
N LEU A 425 -9.53 10.65 4.67
CA LEU A 425 -9.83 11.11 3.32
C LEU A 425 -11.15 11.88 3.34
N TRP A 426 -11.08 13.15 2.98
CA TRP A 426 -12.22 14.04 2.79
C TRP A 426 -12.56 14.10 1.30
N SER A 427 -13.82 13.84 0.94
CA SER A 427 -14.31 13.97 -0.43
C SER A 427 -15.57 14.81 -0.47
N ALA A 428 -15.69 15.67 -1.48
CA ALA A 428 -16.91 16.40 -1.75
C ALA A 428 -17.24 16.39 -3.25
N GLY A 429 -18.54 16.29 -3.55
CA GLY A 429 -19.03 15.94 -4.87
C GLY A 429 -19.98 16.95 -5.50
N SER A 430 -20.28 16.70 -6.77
CA SER A 430 -21.31 17.41 -7.53
C SER A 430 -22.74 17.11 -7.04
N ASP A 431 -22.93 16.12 -6.16
CA ASP A 431 -24.15 15.92 -5.37
C ASP A 431 -24.31 16.94 -4.22
N GLY A 432 -23.29 17.76 -3.96
CA GLY A 432 -23.24 18.76 -2.90
C GLY A 432 -23.16 18.15 -1.49
N GLU A 433 -22.86 16.86 -1.42
CA GLU A 433 -22.55 16.17 -0.17
C GLU A 433 -21.06 16.30 0.12
N ALA A 434 -20.72 16.41 1.39
CA ALA A 434 -19.37 16.19 1.90
C ALA A 434 -19.35 14.86 2.65
N ARG A 435 -18.23 14.16 2.56
CA ARG A 435 -18.02 12.84 3.16
C ARG A 435 -16.63 12.74 3.73
N VAL A 436 -16.53 12.11 4.89
CA VAL A 436 -15.26 11.74 5.53
C VAL A 436 -15.21 10.21 5.65
N SER A 437 -14.10 9.62 5.20
CA SER A 437 -13.97 8.17 5.05
C SER A 437 -12.66 7.66 5.63
N ILE A 438 -12.70 6.42 6.11
CA ILE A 438 -11.51 5.62 6.46
C ILE A 438 -11.48 4.32 5.66
N PRO A 439 -10.29 3.75 5.41
CA PRO A 439 -10.18 2.31 5.25
C PRO A 439 -10.64 1.65 6.56
N TYR A 440 -11.62 0.75 6.48
CA TYR A 440 -12.14 0.02 7.63
C TYR A 440 -12.52 -1.41 7.21
N SER A 441 -12.55 -2.32 8.18
CA SER A 441 -12.95 -3.71 7.98
C SER A 441 -14.01 -4.09 9.00
N VAL A 442 -15.13 -4.65 8.54
CA VAL A 442 -16.31 -4.90 9.39
C VAL A 442 -16.29 -6.32 9.92
N ASP A 443 -16.19 -6.47 11.24
CA ASP A 443 -16.69 -7.64 11.96
C ASP A 443 -18.16 -7.42 12.36
N GLU A 444 -19.01 -8.44 12.19
CA GLU A 444 -20.37 -8.48 12.79
C GLU A 444 -20.30 -9.07 14.21
N GLY A 445 -21.17 -8.68 15.14
CA GLY A 445 -21.23 -9.40 16.41
C GLY A 445 -22.23 -8.94 17.48
N LYS A 446 -22.16 -7.67 17.90
CA LYS A 446 -23.19 -6.98 18.71
C LYS A 446 -22.83 -5.52 18.98
N LEU A 447 -23.86 -4.66 18.99
CA LEU A 447 -23.74 -3.24 19.25
C LEU A 447 -23.77 -2.95 20.77
N ASN A 448 -22.77 -2.24 21.27
CA ASN A 448 -22.92 -1.18 22.28
C ASN A 448 -21.66 -0.30 22.29
N ILE A 449 -21.84 1.01 22.48
CA ILE A 449 -20.88 2.05 22.08
C ILE A 449 -20.04 2.52 23.27
N TRP A 450 -18.71 2.62 23.09
CA TRP A 450 -17.91 3.74 23.62
C TRP A 450 -16.76 4.07 22.66
N LEU A 451 -16.66 5.34 22.26
CA LEU A 451 -15.71 5.85 21.25
C LEU A 451 -14.43 6.39 21.91
N GLN A 452 -13.29 5.71 21.70
CA GLN A 452 -11.95 6.33 21.76
C GLN A 452 -10.95 5.57 20.87
N GLN A 453 -10.56 6.16 19.73
CA GLN A 453 -9.16 6.45 19.38
C GLN A 453 -9.05 7.08 17.97
N LYS A 454 -8.02 7.91 17.78
CA LYS A 454 -7.63 8.49 16.48
C LYS A 454 -6.84 7.45 15.67
N TYR A 455 -7.26 7.15 14.45
CA TYR A 455 -6.51 6.28 13.54
C TYR A 455 -6.00 7.07 12.33
N SER A 456 -4.67 7.20 12.26
CA SER A 456 -3.97 7.58 11.03
C SER A 456 -4.02 6.41 10.04
N THR A 457 -3.91 6.69 8.76
CA THR A 457 -4.09 5.75 7.64
C THR A 457 -2.96 4.75 7.42
N VAL A 458 -2.67 3.92 8.42
CA VAL A 458 -2.04 2.60 8.23
C VAL A 458 -2.69 1.59 9.17
N GLN A 459 -3.57 0.72 8.65
CA GLN A 459 -3.78 -0.68 9.08
C GLN A 459 -4.91 -1.39 8.29
N TYR A 460 -4.80 -2.71 8.18
CA TYR A 460 -5.92 -3.66 7.97
C TYR A 460 -5.87 -4.64 9.17
N GLY A 461 -6.88 -5.41 9.58
CA GLY A 461 -8.28 -5.55 9.13
C GLY A 461 -8.73 -7.02 9.09
N ARG A 462 -10.02 -7.34 9.31
CA ARG A 462 -10.56 -8.73 9.17
C ARG A 462 -11.94 -8.83 8.49
N TYR A 463 -12.36 -10.07 8.25
CA TYR A 463 -13.38 -10.51 7.29
C TYR A 463 -14.01 -11.78 7.85
N GLN A 464 -15.34 -11.92 7.83
CA GLN A 464 -16.05 -13.14 8.19
C GLN A 464 -16.99 -13.60 7.07
N ASP A 465 -17.16 -14.92 6.95
CA ASP A 465 -17.72 -15.58 5.76
C ASP A 465 -19.23 -15.37 5.60
N ARG A 466 -19.61 -14.44 4.70
CA ARG A 466 -20.95 -14.38 4.09
C ARG A 466 -20.88 -14.08 2.59
N THR A 467 -20.35 -15.03 1.83
CA THR A 467 -20.65 -15.26 0.39
C THR A 467 -20.84 -14.02 -0.50
N SER A 468 -19.95 -13.03 -0.41
CA SER A 468 -19.84 -11.91 -1.36
C SER A 468 -18.48 -11.22 -1.22
N PHE A 469 -17.68 -11.18 -2.29
CA PHE A 469 -16.35 -10.55 -2.28
C PHE A 469 -16.46 -9.02 -2.43
N ALA A 470 -16.54 -8.28 -1.31
CA ALA A 470 -16.46 -6.81 -1.34
C ALA A 470 -15.96 -6.19 -0.01
N GLN A 471 -14.65 -5.93 0.12
CA GLN A 471 -14.13 -5.09 1.20
C GLN A 471 -14.48 -3.61 0.94
N ARG A 472 -15.54 -3.10 1.57
CA ARG A 472 -15.99 -1.70 1.41
C ARG A 472 -15.17 -0.72 2.25
N TYR A 473 -14.79 0.41 1.64
CA TYR A 473 -14.44 1.63 2.38
C TYR A 473 -15.64 2.09 3.22
N TYR A 474 -15.40 2.58 4.44
CA TYR A 474 -16.47 3.09 5.31
C TYR A 474 -16.45 4.61 5.37
N CYS A 475 -17.53 5.21 4.89
CA CYS A 475 -17.81 6.62 5.10
C CYS A 475 -18.29 6.80 6.56
N ILE A 476 -17.43 7.39 7.40
CA ILE A 476 -17.71 7.63 8.83
C ILE A 476 -18.92 8.55 8.96
N ASN A 477 -18.90 9.64 8.19
CA ASN A 477 -19.95 10.64 8.19
C ASN A 477 -20.15 11.23 6.79
N LYS A 478 -21.42 11.46 6.45
CA LYS A 478 -21.92 11.98 5.18
C LYS A 478 -22.98 13.02 5.51
N TRP A 479 -22.81 14.25 5.04
CA TRP A 479 -23.76 15.33 5.28
C TRP A 479 -23.91 16.22 4.04
N LYS A 480 -25.05 16.90 3.95
CA LYS A 480 -25.37 17.81 2.84
C LYS A 480 -24.75 19.18 3.15
N ALA A 481 -23.48 19.35 2.79
CA ALA A 481 -22.73 20.56 3.14
C ALA A 481 -23.13 21.80 2.34
N HIS A 482 -23.65 21.62 1.13
CA HIS A 482 -24.14 22.71 0.27
C HIS A 482 -25.45 22.31 -0.42
N LYS A 483 -26.26 23.29 -0.83
CA LYS A 483 -27.42 23.06 -1.70
C LYS A 483 -26.95 22.78 -3.13
N GLY A 484 -25.99 23.58 -3.60
CA GLY A 484 -25.33 23.45 -4.90
C GLY A 484 -24.30 22.32 -4.96
N ARG A 485 -23.53 22.30 -6.06
CA ARG A 485 -22.36 21.44 -6.27
C ARG A 485 -21.17 22.00 -5.49
N ILE A 486 -20.47 21.17 -4.73
CA ILE A 486 -19.20 21.56 -4.11
C ILE A 486 -18.12 21.47 -5.18
N LEU A 487 -17.27 22.49 -5.28
CA LEU A 487 -16.25 22.64 -6.32
C LEU A 487 -14.84 22.70 -5.75
N ALA A 488 -14.68 23.19 -4.50
CA ALA A 488 -13.41 23.21 -3.80
C ALA A 488 -13.58 22.84 -2.32
N SER A 489 -12.52 22.31 -1.70
CA SER A 489 -12.45 22.12 -0.25
C SER A 489 -11.04 22.24 0.29
N ALA A 490 -10.91 22.54 1.59
CA ALA A 490 -9.65 22.68 2.31
C ALA A 490 -9.78 22.20 3.76
N VAL A 491 -8.66 21.86 4.39
CA VAL A 491 -8.56 21.47 5.81
C VAL A 491 -7.59 22.39 6.55
N THR A 492 -7.91 22.80 7.78
CA THR A 492 -6.98 23.56 8.64
C THR A 492 -7.21 23.31 10.14
N ASN A 493 -6.17 23.49 10.95
CA ASN A 493 -6.30 23.56 12.41
C ASN A 493 -6.32 25.04 12.80
N PHE A 494 -7.36 25.49 13.51
CA PHE A 494 -7.45 26.86 14.00
C PHE A 494 -8.03 26.90 15.42
N ASP A 495 -7.35 27.59 16.33
CA ASP A 495 -7.72 27.72 17.76
C ASP A 495 -8.14 26.39 18.42
N GLY A 496 -7.33 25.34 18.20
CA GLY A 496 -7.59 23.98 18.69
C GLY A 496 -8.69 23.20 17.94
N GLN A 497 -9.46 23.85 17.06
CA GLN A 497 -10.52 23.24 16.26
C GLN A 497 -9.97 22.67 14.96
N GLN A 498 -10.55 21.54 14.52
CA GLN A 498 -10.29 20.96 13.20
C GLN A 498 -11.38 21.44 12.24
N LEU A 499 -11.00 22.27 11.27
CA LEU A 499 -11.94 22.91 10.35
C LEU A 499 -11.83 22.32 8.95
N TYR A 500 -12.89 21.68 8.48
CA TYR A 500 -13.08 21.34 7.07
C TYR A 500 -13.92 22.43 6.40
N ILE A 501 -13.46 22.94 5.27
CA ILE A 501 -14.01 24.13 4.61
C ILE A 501 -14.41 23.73 3.19
N THR A 502 -15.67 23.96 2.80
CA THR A 502 -16.20 23.61 1.47
C THR A 502 -16.73 24.85 0.75
N GLY A 503 -16.52 24.93 -0.57
CA GLY A 503 -16.97 26.04 -1.41
C GLY A 503 -17.73 25.53 -2.64
N ALA A 504 -18.82 26.21 -3.00
CA ALA A 504 -19.81 25.70 -3.94
C ALA A 504 -20.40 26.73 -4.92
N ASN A 505 -21.15 26.23 -5.90
CA ASN A 505 -21.92 27.04 -6.85
C ASN A 505 -23.30 27.50 -6.35
N ASP A 506 -23.56 27.40 -5.04
CA ASP A 506 -24.63 28.16 -4.35
C ASP A 506 -24.09 29.46 -3.71
N ASN A 507 -22.96 29.95 -4.23
CA ASN A 507 -22.27 31.18 -3.84
C ASN A 507 -21.90 31.24 -2.36
N SER A 508 -21.54 30.11 -1.75
CA SER A 508 -21.22 30.05 -0.32
C SER A 508 -19.95 29.25 -0.01
N VAL A 509 -19.36 29.55 1.15
CA VAL A 509 -18.32 28.74 1.80
C VAL A 509 -18.83 28.30 3.17
N SER A 510 -18.91 26.99 3.40
CA SER A 510 -19.33 26.41 4.69
C SER A 510 -18.11 25.97 5.49
N VAL A 511 -18.03 26.38 6.76
CA VAL A 511 -16.94 26.04 7.69
C VAL A 511 -17.46 25.05 8.73
N TRP A 512 -16.91 23.84 8.73
CA TRP A 512 -17.33 22.71 9.57
C TRP A 512 -16.27 22.37 10.62
N ASN A 513 -16.62 22.44 11.91
CA ASN A 513 -15.76 21.93 12.98
C ASN A 513 -16.02 20.43 13.17
N ILE A 514 -14.93 19.68 13.20
CA ILE A 514 -14.84 18.22 13.23
C ILE A 514 -14.58 17.69 14.66
N ALA A 515 -14.53 18.57 15.66
CA ALA A 515 -14.42 18.23 17.08
C ALA A 515 -15.48 17.19 17.48
N GLY A 516 -15.01 16.00 17.85
CA GLY A 516 -15.76 14.75 17.94
C GLY A 516 -14.98 13.57 17.32
N CYS A 517 -14.33 13.79 16.17
CA CYS A 517 -13.52 12.77 15.49
C CYS A 517 -12.04 12.74 15.91
N SER A 518 -11.63 13.49 16.94
CA SER A 518 -10.21 13.75 17.23
C SER A 518 -9.93 14.31 18.64
N GLY A 519 -9.39 13.50 19.55
CA GLY A 519 -8.95 13.96 20.88
C GLY A 519 -7.51 14.52 20.91
N GLU A 520 -7.33 15.73 21.44
CA GLU A 520 -6.10 16.44 21.86
C GLU A 520 -4.95 16.68 20.84
N PRO A 521 -4.21 17.81 20.95
CA PRO A 521 -3.00 18.09 20.18
C PRO A 521 -1.73 17.55 20.85
N PHE A 522 -0.80 17.00 20.06
CA PHE A 522 0.51 16.57 20.57
C PHE A 522 1.45 17.77 20.80
N LYS A 523 2.08 17.82 21.98
CA LYS A 523 3.31 18.58 22.22
C LYS A 523 4.52 17.66 22.11
N THR A 524 5.63 18.20 21.60
CA THR A 524 6.91 17.50 21.45
C THR A 524 7.68 17.43 22.77
N ALA A 525 8.05 16.23 23.23
CA ALA A 525 9.30 15.91 23.94
C ALA A 525 9.33 14.42 24.35
N ILE A 526 10.50 13.77 24.21
CA ILE A 526 10.83 12.41 24.65
C ILE A 526 10.01 11.29 23.97
N LEU A 527 10.68 10.28 23.40
CA LEU A 527 10.01 9.08 22.85
C LEU A 527 9.70 8.10 23.99
N PRO A 528 8.43 7.77 24.29
CA PRO A 528 8.10 6.81 25.33
C PRO A 528 8.05 5.38 24.78
N TYR A 529 8.34 4.39 25.64
CA TYR A 529 8.12 2.94 25.47
C TYR A 529 6.84 2.57 24.68
N ASN A 530 5.77 3.35 24.86
CA ASN A 530 4.51 3.23 24.13
C ASN A 530 4.64 3.21 22.59
N GLN A 531 5.68 3.83 21.99
CA GLN A 531 5.84 3.83 20.53
C GLN A 531 6.27 2.46 20.00
N MET A 532 7.20 1.78 20.67
CA MET A 532 7.60 0.41 20.30
C MET A 532 6.40 -0.55 20.39
N VAL A 533 5.65 -0.49 21.49
CA VAL A 533 4.43 -1.30 21.68
C VAL A 533 3.38 -0.97 20.63
N LYS A 534 3.23 0.30 20.23
CA LYS A 534 2.33 0.69 19.14
C LYS A 534 2.80 0.16 17.78
N SER A 535 4.08 0.27 17.43
CA SER A 535 4.61 -0.31 16.18
C SER A 535 4.49 -1.84 16.15
N LEU A 536 4.62 -2.51 17.31
CA LEU A 536 4.37 -3.96 17.39
C LEU A 536 2.88 -4.29 17.23
N GLN A 537 1.97 -3.55 17.87
CA GLN A 537 0.53 -3.66 17.65
C GLN A 537 0.17 -3.45 16.17
N GLU A 538 0.81 -2.49 15.53
CA GLU A 538 0.64 -2.17 14.12
C GLU A 538 1.09 -3.36 13.24
N PHE A 539 2.32 -3.83 13.45
CA PHE A 539 2.96 -4.91 12.70
C PHE A 539 2.26 -6.28 12.90
N VAL A 540 1.69 -6.52 14.08
CA VAL A 540 0.93 -7.75 14.38
C VAL A 540 -0.30 -7.90 13.49
N SER A 541 -1.04 -6.84 13.17
CA SER A 541 -2.32 -7.00 12.44
C SER A 541 -2.18 -7.42 10.97
N PHE A 542 -1.01 -7.21 10.36
CA PHE A 542 -0.69 -7.74 9.05
C PHE A 542 -0.63 -9.27 9.16
N LYS A 543 -1.59 -9.96 8.52
CA LYS A 543 -1.69 -11.44 8.58
C LYS A 543 -0.71 -12.07 7.60
N THR A 544 0.56 -11.90 7.92
CA THR A 544 1.74 -12.30 7.15
C THR A 544 1.88 -13.84 7.13
N ILE A 545 0.85 -14.55 6.68
CA ILE A 545 0.80 -16.02 6.70
C ILE A 545 1.41 -16.53 5.38
N SER A 546 2.71 -16.78 5.38
CA SER A 546 3.48 -17.24 4.20
C SER A 546 2.91 -18.52 3.59
N SER A 547 2.47 -19.46 4.44
CA SER A 547 1.95 -20.77 4.04
C SER A 547 0.58 -20.73 3.35
N ARG A 548 0.08 -19.54 2.99
CA ARG A 548 -1.26 -19.30 2.42
C ARG A 548 -1.22 -18.24 1.31
N PRO A 549 -1.35 -18.64 0.03
CA PRO A 549 -1.34 -17.70 -1.09
C PRO A 549 -2.39 -16.57 -1.00
N ASP A 550 -3.52 -16.81 -0.33
CA ASP A 550 -4.55 -15.78 -0.10
C ASP A 550 -4.14 -14.67 0.88
N HIS A 551 -3.01 -14.84 1.58
CA HIS A 551 -2.39 -13.82 2.43
C HIS A 551 -1.14 -13.16 1.82
N ALA A 552 -0.82 -13.41 0.54
CA ALA A 552 0.35 -12.80 -0.11
C ALA A 552 0.34 -11.25 -0.11
N GLU A 553 -0.85 -10.61 -0.14
CA GLU A 553 -0.97 -9.15 0.04
C GLU A 553 -0.66 -8.73 1.48
N ASP A 554 -1.17 -9.44 2.49
CA ASP A 554 -0.87 -9.19 3.91
C ASP A 554 0.65 -9.36 4.18
N CYS A 555 1.29 -10.38 3.61
CA CYS A 555 2.75 -10.57 3.63
C CYS A 555 3.51 -9.35 3.06
N ARG A 556 3.20 -8.97 1.82
CA ARG A 556 3.84 -7.85 1.11
C ARG A 556 3.63 -6.50 1.81
N ARG A 557 2.47 -6.32 2.44
CA ARG A 557 2.13 -5.13 3.24
C ARG A 557 2.88 -5.09 4.56
N GLY A 558 3.02 -6.22 5.28
CA GLY A 558 3.84 -6.30 6.50
C GLY A 558 5.31 -5.98 6.23
N ALA A 559 5.85 -6.51 5.12
CA ALA A 559 7.19 -6.21 4.64
C ALA A 559 7.37 -4.71 4.30
N THR A 560 6.38 -4.12 3.62
CA THR A 560 6.37 -2.68 3.28
C THR A 560 6.24 -1.80 4.51
N TYR A 561 5.44 -2.18 5.51
CA TYR A 561 5.36 -1.49 6.79
C TYR A 561 6.74 -1.44 7.47
N LEU A 562 7.38 -2.60 7.63
CA LEU A 562 8.67 -2.72 8.28
C LEU A 562 9.75 -1.89 7.56
N ARG A 563 9.82 -1.97 6.22
CA ARG A 563 10.70 -1.11 5.42
C ARG A 563 10.42 0.38 5.63
N THR A 564 9.16 0.79 5.68
CA THR A 564 8.80 2.20 5.85
C THR A 564 9.14 2.70 7.25
N LEU A 565 8.95 1.87 8.28
CA LEU A 565 9.39 2.16 9.66
C LEU A 565 10.91 2.32 9.73
N PHE A 566 11.67 1.39 9.13
CA PHE A 566 13.14 1.49 9.01
C PHE A 566 13.57 2.77 8.26
N LYS A 567 13.01 3.06 7.08
CA LYS A 567 13.32 4.25 6.26
C LYS A 567 13.02 5.56 7.01
N LYS A 568 11.90 5.62 7.73
CA LYS A 568 11.46 6.81 8.48
C LYS A 568 12.49 7.30 9.49
N HIS A 569 13.30 6.40 10.06
CA HIS A 569 14.34 6.71 11.02
C HIS A 569 15.76 6.65 10.40
N GLY A 570 15.89 6.88 9.09
CA GLY A 570 17.18 7.11 8.43
C GLY A 570 17.94 5.87 7.97
N ALA A 571 17.37 4.65 8.09
CA ALA A 571 18.01 3.46 7.56
C ALA A 571 17.99 3.45 6.02
N GLN A 572 19.08 3.00 5.40
CA GLN A 572 19.13 2.69 3.96
C GLN A 572 18.37 1.38 3.71
N THR A 573 17.25 1.41 2.98
CA THR A 573 16.36 0.24 2.85
C THR A 573 16.11 -0.24 1.43
N GLU A 574 16.00 -1.56 1.26
CA GLU A 574 15.69 -2.24 -0.01
C GLU A 574 14.73 -3.43 0.21
N MET A 575 14.03 -3.85 -0.85
CA MET A 575 13.16 -5.04 -0.84
C MET A 575 13.77 -6.09 -1.78
N LEU A 576 14.51 -7.05 -1.23
CA LEU A 576 15.22 -8.04 -2.02
C LEU A 576 14.23 -9.10 -2.52
N LYS A 577 14.20 -9.32 -3.84
CA LYS A 577 13.36 -10.37 -4.45
C LYS A 577 13.91 -11.75 -4.12
N THR A 578 13.05 -12.64 -3.61
CA THR A 578 13.26 -14.08 -3.51
C THR A 578 12.99 -14.72 -4.87
N GLU A 579 11.71 -14.83 -5.21
CA GLU A 579 11.11 -15.38 -6.43
C GLU A 579 10.10 -14.38 -7.02
N ASP A 580 9.56 -14.63 -8.22
CA ASP A 580 8.70 -13.66 -8.92
C ASP A 580 7.39 -13.32 -8.19
N TRP A 581 6.86 -14.26 -7.40
CA TRP A 581 5.61 -14.10 -6.64
C TRP A 581 5.80 -14.13 -5.11
N GLY A 582 6.99 -14.50 -4.64
CA GLY A 582 7.29 -14.71 -3.23
C GLY A 582 7.23 -13.44 -2.37
N PRO A 583 7.03 -13.59 -1.04
CA PRO A 583 7.30 -12.54 -0.07
C PRO A 583 8.77 -12.04 -0.17
N PRO A 584 9.00 -10.72 -0.28
CA PRO A 584 10.34 -10.15 -0.40
C PRO A 584 11.08 -10.10 0.94
N VAL A 585 12.41 -10.16 0.93
CA VAL A 585 13.24 -9.90 2.12
C VAL A 585 13.38 -8.39 2.34
N VAL A 586 13.14 -7.91 3.55
CA VAL A 586 13.40 -6.52 3.93
C VAL A 586 14.88 -6.39 4.32
N TYR A 587 15.63 -5.63 3.53
CA TYR A 587 16.98 -5.20 3.87
C TYR A 587 16.93 -3.77 4.43
N ALA A 588 17.60 -3.52 5.56
CA ALA A 588 17.81 -2.18 6.07
C ALA A 588 19.15 -2.03 6.77
N LYS A 589 19.97 -1.03 6.38
CA LYS A 589 21.24 -0.72 7.04
C LYS A 589 21.18 0.62 7.80
N CYS A 590 21.42 0.55 9.10
CA CYS A 590 21.73 1.68 9.98
C CYS A 590 23.26 1.84 10.05
N LYS A 591 23.76 3.07 10.01
CA LYS A 591 25.20 3.35 10.08
C LYS A 591 25.59 3.86 11.46
N GLY A 592 26.73 3.40 11.98
CA GLY A 592 27.29 3.90 13.23
C GLY A 592 27.76 5.35 13.12
N ASN A 593 27.76 6.07 14.24
CA ASN A 593 28.23 7.45 14.35
C ASN A 593 29.72 7.56 13.93
N PRO A 594 30.07 8.42 12.96
CA PRO A 594 31.46 8.67 12.59
C PRO A 594 32.35 9.27 13.69
N GLU A 595 31.77 9.92 14.70
CA GLU A 595 32.53 10.64 15.74
C GLU A 595 33.02 9.73 16.88
N THR A 596 32.33 8.61 17.15
CA THR A 596 32.68 7.68 18.25
C THR A 596 33.53 6.49 17.80
N SER A 597 33.27 5.94 16.60
CA SER A 597 33.79 4.63 16.22
C SER A 597 35.20 4.65 15.60
N GLN A 598 36.22 4.23 16.35
CA GLN A 598 37.57 3.96 15.82
C GLN A 598 37.68 2.63 15.05
N GLN A 599 36.84 1.64 15.35
CA GLN A 599 36.69 0.39 14.58
C GLN A 599 35.21 0.00 14.52
N ARG A 600 34.62 -0.04 13.32
CA ARG A 600 33.23 -0.46 13.12
C ARG A 600 33.17 -1.97 12.91
N LYS A 601 32.40 -2.69 13.74
CA LYS A 601 31.89 -4.02 13.39
C LYS A 601 30.64 -3.84 12.50
N ASN A 602 30.37 -4.78 11.61
CA ASN A 602 29.15 -4.86 10.82
C ASN A 602 28.29 -5.99 11.40
N ILE A 603 27.23 -5.66 12.12
CA ILE A 603 26.38 -6.65 12.79
C ILE A 603 25.14 -6.88 11.94
N LEU A 604 24.80 -8.14 11.65
CA LEU A 604 23.55 -8.49 10.98
C LEU A 604 22.53 -8.98 12.00
N PHE A 605 21.32 -8.41 11.98
CA PHE A 605 20.17 -8.92 12.71
C PHE A 605 19.25 -9.66 11.73
N TYR A 606 19.03 -10.94 11.95
CA TYR A 606 18.05 -11.75 11.22
C TYR A 606 16.76 -11.90 12.03
N GLY A 607 15.65 -11.99 11.31
CA GLY A 607 14.34 -12.40 11.81
C GLY A 607 13.41 -12.64 10.64
N HIS A 608 12.14 -12.90 10.92
CA HIS A 608 11.10 -13.05 9.90
C HIS A 608 9.83 -12.27 10.25
N TYR A 609 9.15 -11.77 9.23
CA TYR A 609 7.87 -11.09 9.41
C TYR A 609 6.67 -12.00 9.19
N ASP A 610 6.86 -13.18 8.60
CA ASP A 610 5.80 -14.18 8.42
C ASP A 610 5.54 -15.03 9.67
N VAL A 611 4.34 -15.60 9.76
CA VAL A 611 3.78 -16.24 10.95
C VAL A 611 2.81 -17.37 10.60
N VAL A 612 2.74 -18.44 11.40
CA VAL A 612 1.80 -19.56 11.19
C VAL A 612 0.33 -19.12 11.21
N PRO A 613 -0.55 -19.83 10.49
CA PRO A 613 -1.98 -19.55 10.47
C PRO A 613 -2.61 -19.44 11.87
N ALA A 614 -3.49 -18.45 12.06
CA ALA A 614 -4.29 -18.31 13.26
C ALA A 614 -5.70 -17.75 12.95
N ASP A 615 -6.73 -18.41 13.46
CA ASP A 615 -8.10 -17.91 13.49
C ASP A 615 -8.75 -18.14 14.85
N ASN A 616 -9.91 -17.51 15.06
CA ASN A 616 -10.72 -17.73 16.28
C ASN A 616 -12.10 -18.34 15.99
N LYS A 617 -12.30 -18.97 14.83
CA LYS A 617 -13.54 -19.69 14.47
C LYS A 617 -13.85 -20.81 15.47
N GLN A 618 -12.80 -21.43 16.03
CA GLN A 618 -12.89 -22.48 17.06
C GLN A 618 -12.91 -21.96 18.52
N LYS A 619 -12.96 -20.64 18.75
CA LYS A 619 -12.91 -20.01 20.10
C LYS A 619 -11.70 -20.40 20.97
N LYS A 620 -10.59 -20.81 20.34
CA LYS A 620 -9.34 -21.18 21.03
C LYS A 620 -8.53 -19.95 21.50
N TRP A 621 -8.77 -18.77 20.93
CA TRP A 621 -8.14 -17.52 21.33
C TRP A 621 -9.09 -16.66 22.19
N LYS A 622 -8.55 -15.95 23.18
CA LYS A 622 -9.32 -15.03 24.05
C LYS A 622 -9.70 -13.72 23.36
N SER A 623 -9.01 -13.36 22.27
CA SER A 623 -9.22 -12.21 21.39
C SER A 623 -9.05 -12.65 19.93
N ASP A 624 -9.12 -11.75 18.94
CA ASP A 624 -8.56 -12.09 17.63
C ASP A 624 -7.02 -12.22 17.75
N PRO A 625 -6.38 -13.24 17.16
CA PRO A 625 -4.93 -13.39 17.19
C PRO A 625 -4.16 -12.22 16.55
N PHE A 626 -4.76 -11.47 15.63
CA PHE A 626 -4.12 -10.34 14.95
C PHE A 626 -4.55 -8.97 15.52
N GLU A 627 -5.27 -8.97 16.64
CA GLU A 627 -5.58 -7.76 17.42
C GLU A 627 -4.78 -7.83 18.74
N MET A 628 -3.58 -7.24 18.76
CA MET A 628 -2.68 -7.36 19.92
C MET A 628 -3.27 -6.70 21.18
N LYS A 629 -3.30 -7.42 22.32
CA LYS A 629 -3.82 -6.92 23.61
C LYS A 629 -2.88 -7.19 24.77
N GLY A 630 -2.71 -6.19 25.62
CA GLY A 630 -2.09 -6.35 26.94
C GLY A 630 -3.07 -6.97 27.94
N VAL A 631 -2.70 -8.07 28.58
CA VAL A 631 -3.46 -8.71 29.66
C VAL A 631 -2.49 -9.20 30.73
N ASN A 632 -2.71 -8.80 31.99
CA ASN A 632 -1.91 -9.19 33.16
C ASN A 632 -0.38 -9.01 33.01
N GLY A 633 0.06 -7.99 32.26
CA GLY A 633 1.48 -7.72 32.00
C GLY A 633 2.05 -8.33 30.71
N TYR A 634 1.36 -9.30 30.12
CA TYR A 634 1.76 -9.96 28.87
C TYR A 634 1.08 -9.32 27.65
N LEU A 635 1.75 -9.33 26.50
CA LEU A 635 1.17 -8.95 25.21
C LEU A 635 0.74 -10.21 24.43
N TYR A 636 -0.55 -10.32 24.12
CA TYR A 636 -1.11 -11.45 23.38
C TYR A 636 -1.37 -11.08 21.92
N GLY A 637 -0.80 -11.86 20.99
CA GLY A 637 -1.05 -11.78 19.55
C GLY A 637 -0.16 -12.72 18.74
N ARG A 638 -0.63 -13.22 17.60
CA ARG A 638 0.16 -14.00 16.63
C ARG A 638 1.19 -13.07 16.00
N GLY A 639 2.46 -13.43 16.10
CA GLY A 639 3.59 -12.58 15.72
C GLY A 639 4.34 -11.95 16.89
N VAL A 640 3.72 -11.81 18.08
CA VAL A 640 4.29 -10.99 19.18
C VAL A 640 5.67 -11.52 19.63
N THR A 641 5.81 -12.82 19.89
CA THR A 641 7.09 -13.42 20.27
C THR A 641 7.85 -14.02 19.09
N ASP A 642 7.19 -14.20 17.95
CA ASP A 642 7.59 -15.10 16.88
C ASP A 642 7.13 -14.53 15.52
N ASN A 643 7.90 -13.68 14.85
CA ASN A 643 9.17 -13.06 15.30
C ASN A 643 9.11 -11.51 15.32
N LYS A 644 7.91 -10.93 15.26
CA LYS A 644 7.70 -9.48 15.10
C LYS A 644 8.14 -8.64 16.30
N GLY A 645 7.99 -9.14 17.53
CA GLY A 645 8.44 -8.47 18.75
C GLY A 645 9.96 -8.32 18.84
N PRO A 646 10.74 -9.42 18.71
CA PRO A 646 12.20 -9.37 18.64
C PRO A 646 12.74 -8.36 17.60
N ILE A 647 12.16 -8.33 16.39
CA ILE A 647 12.51 -7.34 15.35
C ILE A 647 12.27 -5.90 15.84
N MET A 648 11.12 -5.63 16.48
CA MET A 648 10.82 -4.29 17.01
C MET A 648 11.71 -3.91 18.19
N ALA A 649 12.01 -4.84 19.10
CA ALA A 649 12.88 -4.60 20.25
C ALA A 649 14.30 -4.23 19.80
N ALA A 650 14.88 -5.02 18.89
CA ALA A 650 16.21 -4.74 18.33
C ALA A 650 16.24 -3.40 17.58
N PHE A 651 15.22 -3.12 16.77
CA PHE A 651 15.15 -1.86 16.03
C PHE A 651 15.02 -0.64 16.94
N TYR A 652 14.13 -0.64 17.93
CA TYR A 652 13.97 0.50 18.83
C TYR A 652 15.20 0.72 19.74
N ALA A 653 15.90 -0.34 20.17
CA ALA A 653 17.19 -0.20 20.86
C ALA A 653 18.25 0.51 19.99
N ILE A 654 18.31 0.19 18.69
CA ILE A 654 19.20 0.85 17.73
C ILE A 654 18.76 2.28 17.44
N LEU A 655 17.45 2.59 17.48
CA LEU A 655 16.97 3.96 17.40
C LEU A 655 17.41 4.81 18.60
N ASP A 656 17.30 4.29 19.81
CA ASP A 656 17.68 5.04 21.01
C ASP A 656 19.19 5.32 21.02
N LEU A 657 20.03 4.34 20.66
CA LEU A 657 21.48 4.53 20.45
C LEU A 657 21.81 5.50 19.30
N ALA A 658 21.01 5.52 18.23
CA ALA A 658 21.20 6.47 17.12
C ALA A 658 20.80 7.89 17.54
N HIS A 659 19.76 8.06 18.37
CA HIS A 659 19.32 9.36 18.90
C HIS A 659 20.28 9.92 19.95
N SER A 660 20.87 9.08 20.81
CA SER A 660 21.92 9.48 21.76
C SER A 660 23.28 9.72 21.10
N LYS A 661 23.45 9.25 19.85
CA LYS A 661 24.69 9.19 19.05
C LYS A 661 25.73 8.17 19.53
N GLU A 662 25.32 7.23 20.37
CA GLU A 662 26.18 6.18 20.96
C GLU A 662 26.25 4.90 20.09
N LEU A 663 25.51 4.83 18.97
CA LEU A 663 25.59 3.71 18.03
C LEU A 663 26.97 3.66 17.34
N GLU A 664 27.91 2.86 17.84
CA GLU A 664 29.28 2.76 17.29
C GLU A 664 29.38 1.85 16.05
N SER A 665 28.55 0.82 15.96
CA SER A 665 28.62 -0.19 14.89
C SER A 665 27.60 0.03 13.76
N ASP A 666 27.93 -0.49 12.58
CA ASP A 666 27.03 -0.51 11.42
C ASP A 666 26.09 -1.74 11.54
N ILE A 667 24.77 -1.53 11.59
CA ILE A 667 23.80 -2.63 11.78
C ILE A 667 22.98 -2.88 10.50
N THR A 668 22.90 -4.14 10.08
CA THR A 668 22.14 -4.60 8.91
C THR A 668 20.99 -5.50 9.36
N PHE A 669 19.75 -5.05 9.21
CA PHE A 669 18.57 -5.92 9.28
C PHE A 669 18.40 -6.67 7.97
N LEU A 670 18.15 -7.97 8.06
CA LEU A 670 17.81 -8.85 6.94
C LEU A 670 16.63 -9.73 7.35
N ILE A 671 15.42 -9.22 7.13
CA ILE A 671 14.18 -9.83 7.64
C ILE A 671 13.41 -10.50 6.51
N GLU A 672 13.24 -11.82 6.57
CA GLU A 672 12.53 -12.58 5.53
C GLU A 672 11.03 -12.73 5.78
N GLY A 673 10.34 -13.43 4.87
CA GLY A 673 8.89 -13.59 4.86
C GLY A 673 8.41 -14.97 4.43
N GLN A 674 9.26 -16.01 4.53
CA GLN A 674 8.89 -17.40 4.29
C GLN A 674 9.47 -18.38 5.33
N GLU A 675 9.93 -17.94 6.50
CA GLU A 675 10.58 -18.82 7.50
C GLU A 675 9.63 -19.95 7.94
N GLU A 676 8.39 -19.58 8.27
CA GLU A 676 7.29 -20.48 8.66
C GLU A 676 6.78 -21.34 7.47
N SER A 677 7.39 -21.17 6.29
CA SER A 677 7.20 -21.97 5.07
C SER A 677 8.53 -22.49 4.48
N GLY A 678 9.59 -22.61 5.29
CA GLY A 678 10.87 -23.23 4.87
C GLY A 678 11.84 -22.32 4.11
N SER A 679 11.77 -21.00 4.33
CA SER A 679 12.68 -19.97 3.78
C SER A 679 12.90 -20.05 2.26
N HIS A 680 11.86 -20.42 1.50
CA HIS A 680 11.94 -20.59 0.06
C HIS A 680 12.45 -19.30 -0.64
N GLY A 681 13.41 -19.47 -1.55
CA GLY A 681 14.10 -18.37 -2.23
C GLY A 681 15.04 -17.50 -1.37
N PHE A 682 15.05 -17.61 -0.03
CA PHE A 682 15.86 -16.76 0.85
C PHE A 682 17.36 -16.95 0.62
N ARG A 683 17.84 -18.20 0.64
CA ARG A 683 19.25 -18.55 0.41
C ARG A 683 19.81 -17.94 -0.88
N ASP A 684 19.02 -17.96 -1.95
CA ASP A 684 19.45 -17.47 -3.26
C ASP A 684 19.23 -15.96 -3.41
N ALA A 685 18.27 -15.34 -2.70
CA ALA A 685 18.23 -13.89 -2.50
C ALA A 685 19.48 -13.38 -1.77
N VAL A 686 19.92 -14.04 -0.70
CA VAL A 686 21.14 -13.67 0.05
C VAL A 686 22.39 -13.81 -0.82
N ARG A 687 22.53 -14.90 -1.59
CA ARG A 687 23.62 -15.08 -2.56
C ARG A 687 23.62 -13.97 -3.62
N ARG A 688 22.46 -13.71 -4.24
CA ARG A 688 22.26 -12.71 -5.30
C ARG A 688 22.61 -11.28 -4.84
N HIS A 689 22.29 -10.93 -3.60
CA HIS A 689 22.54 -9.60 -3.02
C HIS A 689 23.74 -9.56 -2.05
N LYS A 690 24.62 -10.57 -2.03
CA LYS A 690 25.76 -10.63 -1.09
C LYS A 690 26.70 -9.42 -1.19
N LYS A 691 26.78 -8.78 -2.36
CA LYS A 691 27.52 -7.51 -2.58
C LYS A 691 26.88 -6.29 -1.89
N LEU A 692 25.56 -6.26 -1.74
CA LEU A 692 24.81 -5.21 -1.04
C LEU A 692 24.88 -5.42 0.49
N ILE A 693 24.75 -6.67 0.93
CA ILE A 693 24.88 -7.07 2.35
C ILE A 693 26.31 -6.81 2.85
N GLY A 694 27.31 -7.13 2.02
CA GLY A 694 28.72 -6.84 2.31
C GLY A 694 29.39 -7.82 3.29
N HIS A 695 30.43 -7.32 3.95
CA HIS A 695 31.07 -7.97 5.09
C HIS A 695 30.17 -7.84 6.32
N ILE A 696 30.05 -8.94 7.07
CA ILE A 696 29.33 -9.03 8.34
C ILE A 696 30.28 -9.72 9.31
N ASP A 697 30.50 -9.09 10.46
CA ASP A 697 31.40 -9.53 11.51
C ASP A 697 30.68 -10.48 12.49
N TYR A 698 29.41 -10.16 12.84
CA TYR A 698 28.56 -11.01 13.67
C TYR A 698 27.14 -11.10 13.11
N ILE A 699 26.48 -12.24 13.35
CA ILE A 699 25.06 -12.46 13.04
C ILE A 699 24.32 -12.72 14.36
N ILE A 700 23.27 -11.94 14.62
CA ILE A 700 22.38 -12.09 15.77
C ILE A 700 21.04 -12.64 15.27
N LEU A 701 20.61 -13.75 15.85
CA LEU A 701 19.26 -14.31 15.71
C LEU A 701 18.54 -14.17 17.05
N ALA A 702 17.38 -13.52 17.05
CA ALA A 702 16.49 -13.46 18.21
C ALA A 702 15.19 -14.22 17.93
N ASN A 703 15.31 -15.50 17.58
CA ASN A 703 14.17 -16.40 17.33
C ASN A 703 14.27 -17.70 18.17
N SER A 704 14.38 -17.53 19.49
CA SER A 704 14.33 -18.65 20.43
C SER A 704 13.71 -18.22 21.77
N TYR A 705 13.38 -19.21 22.59
CA TYR A 705 12.65 -19.03 23.84
C TYR A 705 13.56 -19.34 25.04
N TRP A 706 13.29 -18.72 26.18
CA TRP A 706 13.91 -19.11 27.46
C TRP A 706 13.34 -20.43 27.97
N LEU A 707 14.06 -21.09 28.89
CA LEU A 707 13.64 -22.37 29.47
C LEU A 707 12.59 -22.20 30.58
N ASP A 708 12.55 -21.03 31.23
CA ASP A 708 11.48 -20.57 32.11
C ASP A 708 11.23 -19.06 31.92
N ASP A 709 10.28 -18.49 32.67
CA ASP A 709 9.87 -17.08 32.54
C ASP A 709 10.89 -16.04 33.10
N GLU A 710 11.99 -16.44 33.76
CA GLU A 710 12.86 -15.49 34.48
C GLU A 710 14.37 -15.67 34.27
N VAL A 711 14.85 -16.84 33.81
CA VAL A 711 16.27 -17.08 33.55
C VAL A 711 16.59 -16.85 32.07
N PRO A 712 17.31 -15.79 31.70
CA PRO A 712 17.65 -15.52 30.31
C PRO A 712 18.56 -16.61 29.74
N CYS A 713 18.22 -17.07 28.55
CA CYS A 713 18.90 -18.18 27.89
C CYS A 713 19.60 -17.72 26.61
N LEU A 714 20.83 -18.19 26.38
CA LEU A 714 21.63 -17.91 25.19
C LEU A 714 21.77 -19.19 24.34
N THR A 715 21.03 -19.26 23.24
CA THR A 715 20.94 -20.47 22.40
C THR A 715 22.15 -20.62 21.48
N TYR A 716 22.98 -21.63 21.71
CA TYR A 716 24.19 -21.92 20.90
C TYR A 716 24.04 -23.09 19.92
N GLY A 717 22.86 -23.72 19.80
CA GLY A 717 22.66 -24.82 18.85
C GLY A 717 21.20 -25.08 18.50
N LEU A 718 20.96 -25.61 17.30
CA LEU A 718 19.65 -25.97 16.75
C LEU A 718 19.75 -27.29 15.96
N ARG A 719 18.76 -28.17 16.13
CA ARG A 719 18.65 -29.42 15.35
C ARG A 719 18.10 -29.15 13.95
N GLY A 720 18.75 -29.73 12.95
CA GLY A 720 18.26 -29.74 11.58
C GLY A 720 17.00 -30.57 11.42
N VAL A 721 16.40 -30.52 10.24
CA VAL A 721 15.22 -31.32 9.90
C VAL A 721 15.21 -31.75 8.43
N ILE A 722 14.74 -32.96 8.18
CA ILE A 722 14.38 -33.48 6.87
C ILE A 722 12.90 -33.84 6.94
N HIS A 723 12.07 -33.23 6.09
CA HIS A 723 10.68 -33.63 5.85
C HIS A 723 10.61 -34.43 4.55
N ALA A 724 9.88 -35.54 4.58
CA ALA A 724 9.73 -36.42 3.44
C ALA A 724 8.35 -37.10 3.44
N THR A 725 7.84 -37.41 2.26
CA THR A 725 6.62 -38.18 2.07
C THR A 725 6.95 -39.48 1.36
N VAL A 726 6.62 -40.61 2.00
CA VAL A 726 6.81 -41.95 1.44
C VAL A 726 5.50 -42.38 0.79
N HIS A 727 5.55 -42.75 -0.49
CA HIS A 727 4.40 -43.17 -1.28
C HIS A 727 4.51 -44.65 -1.64
N VAL A 728 3.37 -45.35 -1.69
CA VAL A 728 3.22 -46.66 -2.31
C VAL A 728 2.02 -46.61 -3.27
N ASP A 729 2.26 -46.92 -4.54
CA ASP A 729 1.27 -46.89 -5.63
C ASP A 729 1.01 -48.30 -6.19
N SER A 730 -0.23 -48.58 -6.55
CA SER A 730 -0.64 -49.75 -7.33
C SER A 730 -1.12 -49.34 -8.73
N ASN A 731 -0.90 -50.20 -9.72
CA ASN A 731 -1.46 -50.04 -11.07
C ASN A 731 -2.96 -50.41 -11.16
N GLN A 732 -3.56 -50.87 -10.05
CA GLN A 732 -5.00 -51.10 -9.96
C GLN A 732 -5.74 -49.83 -9.54
N ARG A 733 -7.07 -49.83 -9.66
CA ARG A 733 -7.96 -48.78 -9.13
C ARG A 733 -8.43 -49.12 -7.72
N ASP A 734 -8.97 -48.15 -6.99
CA ASP A 734 -9.65 -48.40 -5.71
C ASP A 734 -10.77 -49.44 -5.90
N VAL A 735 -10.86 -50.42 -5.00
CA VAL A 735 -11.86 -51.51 -5.07
C VAL A 735 -12.49 -51.78 -3.71
N HIS A 736 -13.73 -52.30 -3.71
CA HIS A 736 -14.42 -52.65 -2.47
C HIS A 736 -13.77 -53.88 -1.82
N SER A 737 -13.19 -53.71 -0.62
CA SER A 737 -12.44 -54.74 0.11
C SER A 737 -13.23 -56.04 0.30
N GLY A 738 -14.51 -55.96 0.68
CA GLY A 738 -15.37 -57.15 0.83
C GLY A 738 -15.78 -57.87 -0.47
N ILE A 739 -15.32 -57.41 -1.64
CA ILE A 739 -15.59 -58.01 -2.96
C ILE A 739 -14.28 -58.39 -3.67
N SER A 740 -13.23 -57.57 -3.56
CA SER A 740 -11.96 -57.73 -4.28
C SER A 740 -10.75 -57.97 -3.38
N GLY A 741 -10.83 -57.63 -2.09
CA GLY A 741 -9.80 -57.92 -1.10
C GLY A 741 -9.61 -59.44 -0.98
N SER A 742 -8.37 -59.89 -1.23
CA SER A 742 -8.04 -61.30 -1.34
C SER A 742 -6.53 -61.51 -1.24
N SER A 743 -6.08 -62.70 -0.86
CA SER A 743 -4.65 -63.06 -0.75
C SER A 743 -3.90 -63.17 -2.10
N LYS A 744 -4.37 -62.45 -3.12
CA LYS A 744 -3.78 -62.29 -4.46
C LYS A 744 -3.73 -60.82 -4.90
N MET A 745 -4.21 -59.91 -4.07
CA MET A 745 -4.11 -58.47 -4.24
C MET A 745 -3.09 -57.93 -3.26
N ASP A 746 -2.25 -57.02 -3.73
CA ASP A 746 -1.26 -56.35 -2.89
C ASP A 746 -1.87 -55.01 -2.49
N GLU A 747 -1.77 -54.64 -1.21
CA GLU A 747 -2.50 -53.53 -0.63
C GLU A 747 -1.53 -52.39 -0.25
N PRO A 748 -1.46 -51.28 -1.00
CA PRO A 748 -0.53 -50.17 -0.77
C PRO A 748 -0.44 -49.65 0.67
N LEU A 749 -1.58 -49.60 1.39
CA LEU A 749 -1.59 -49.19 2.80
C LEU A 749 -0.92 -50.22 3.72
N PHE A 750 -1.07 -51.52 3.45
CA PHE A 750 -0.36 -52.57 4.17
C PHE A 750 1.14 -52.50 3.88
N ASP A 751 1.53 -52.42 2.61
CA ASP A 751 2.93 -52.35 2.19
C ASP A 751 3.65 -51.14 2.81
N LEU A 752 3.04 -49.95 2.72
CA LEU A 752 3.53 -48.72 3.34
C LEU A 752 3.67 -48.87 4.87
N THR A 753 2.67 -49.44 5.53
CA THR A 753 2.70 -49.64 7.00
C THR A 753 3.76 -50.66 7.39
N ALA A 754 3.93 -51.73 6.62
CA ALA A 754 4.94 -52.75 6.84
C ALA A 754 6.36 -52.17 6.71
N VAL A 755 6.64 -51.37 5.68
CA VAL A 755 7.92 -50.67 5.51
C VAL A 755 8.17 -49.69 6.66
N LEU A 756 7.24 -48.77 6.92
CA LEU A 756 7.42 -47.73 7.94
C LEU A 756 7.54 -48.30 9.36
N SER A 757 6.94 -49.47 9.63
CA SER A 757 7.11 -50.20 10.90
C SER A 757 8.57 -50.56 11.21
N LYS A 758 9.45 -50.61 10.20
CA LYS A 758 10.87 -50.94 10.37
C LYS A 758 11.73 -49.73 10.70
N LEU A 759 11.27 -48.50 10.50
CA LEU A 759 12.05 -47.28 10.79
C LEU A 759 12.39 -47.13 12.28
N LYS A 760 11.58 -47.72 13.17
CA LYS A 760 11.73 -47.64 14.63
C LYS A 760 11.80 -49.02 15.28
N GLY A 761 12.74 -49.16 16.21
CA GLY A 761 12.86 -50.31 17.10
C GLY A 761 12.35 -50.00 18.51
N MET A 762 12.86 -50.76 19.48
CA MET A 762 12.60 -50.55 20.90
C MET A 762 12.94 -49.11 21.32
N HIS A 763 12.15 -48.55 22.24
CA HIS A 763 12.31 -47.19 22.76
C HIS A 763 12.36 -46.07 21.70
N ASN A 764 11.78 -46.29 20.51
CA ASN A 764 11.81 -45.39 19.34
C ASN A 764 13.17 -45.20 18.65
N GLN A 765 14.21 -46.00 18.95
CA GLN A 765 15.50 -45.91 18.26
C GLN A 765 15.35 -46.12 16.76
N ILE A 766 16.04 -45.29 15.96
CA ILE A 766 16.00 -45.33 14.50
C ILE A 766 16.81 -46.53 14.00
N GLN A 767 16.24 -47.35 13.11
CA GLN A 767 16.87 -48.61 12.67
C GLN A 767 17.62 -48.51 11.33
N ILE A 768 17.79 -47.30 10.80
CA ILE A 768 18.59 -47.05 9.61
C ILE A 768 20.06 -47.42 9.93
N PRO A 769 20.73 -48.30 9.15
CA PRO A 769 22.09 -48.73 9.44
C PRO A 769 23.07 -47.56 9.52
N ARG A 770 23.92 -47.57 10.56
CA ARG A 770 24.95 -46.53 10.85
C ARG A 770 24.43 -45.12 11.11
N PHE A 771 23.13 -44.94 11.32
CA PHE A 771 22.51 -43.62 11.50
C PHE A 771 23.05 -42.80 12.69
N TYR A 772 23.58 -43.47 13.71
CA TYR A 772 24.14 -42.84 14.91
C TYR A 772 25.67 -42.68 14.87
N ASP A 773 26.37 -43.22 13.86
CA ASP A 773 27.84 -43.29 13.83
C ASP A 773 28.49 -41.89 13.84
N ASP A 774 27.84 -40.91 13.21
CA ASP A 774 28.31 -39.52 13.07
C ASP A 774 27.83 -38.58 14.19
N VAL A 775 27.10 -39.07 15.20
CA VAL A 775 26.59 -38.24 16.31
C VAL A 775 27.74 -37.88 17.28
N LEU A 776 27.95 -36.58 17.49
CA LEU A 776 29.03 -36.09 18.36
C LEU A 776 28.92 -36.63 19.80
N PRO A 777 30.01 -37.14 20.40
CA PRO A 777 30.01 -37.64 21.77
C PRO A 777 29.86 -36.51 22.79
N LEU A 778 29.14 -36.77 23.89
CA LEU A 778 29.01 -35.84 25.01
C LEU A 778 30.39 -35.48 25.57
N THR A 779 30.67 -34.18 25.70
CA THR A 779 31.92 -33.68 26.29
C THR A 779 31.74 -33.29 27.76
N PRO A 780 32.80 -33.34 28.62
CA PRO A 780 32.68 -32.92 30.01
C PRO A 780 32.24 -31.45 30.21
N ALA A 781 32.55 -30.58 29.25
CA ALA A 781 32.11 -29.18 29.27
C ALA A 781 30.61 -29.04 28.92
N GLU A 782 30.10 -29.87 28.01
CA GLU A 782 28.67 -29.94 27.69
C GLU A 782 27.87 -30.58 28.84
N GLU A 783 28.39 -31.66 29.43
CA GLU A 783 27.82 -32.31 30.62
C GLU A 783 27.70 -31.33 31.81
N ALA A 784 28.74 -30.50 32.05
CA ALA A 784 28.69 -29.44 33.04
C ALA A 784 27.57 -28.41 32.75
N ARG A 785 27.43 -27.95 31.50
CA ARG A 785 26.36 -27.02 31.09
C ARG A 785 24.97 -27.60 31.32
N TYR A 786 24.74 -28.89 31.05
CA TYR A 786 23.48 -29.57 31.41
C TYR A 786 23.25 -29.60 32.92
N LYS A 787 24.29 -29.84 33.72
CA LYS A 787 24.19 -29.82 35.18
C LYS A 787 23.81 -28.43 35.68
N ASP A 788 24.49 -27.37 35.23
CA ASP A 788 24.21 -26.00 35.69
C ASP A 788 22.78 -25.56 35.34
N ILE A 789 22.28 -25.92 34.15
CA ILE A 789 20.88 -25.71 33.75
C ILE A 789 19.90 -26.45 34.68
N THR A 790 20.16 -27.72 35.00
CA THR A 790 19.26 -28.52 35.85
C THR A 790 19.30 -28.11 37.31
N ASP A 791 20.47 -27.78 37.86
CA ASP A 791 20.64 -27.20 39.21
C ASP A 791 19.87 -25.86 39.35
N VAL A 792 19.81 -25.03 38.30
CA VAL A 792 19.02 -23.78 38.30
C VAL A 792 17.51 -24.06 38.19
N LEU A 793 17.09 -24.89 37.23
CA LEU A 793 15.66 -25.15 36.98
C LEU A 793 14.99 -25.86 38.18
N ILE A 794 15.60 -26.93 38.72
CA ILE A 794 15.01 -27.72 39.81
C ILE A 794 15.01 -26.94 41.14
N ARG A 795 15.94 -26.00 41.32
CA ARG A 795 15.94 -25.07 42.47
C ARG A 795 14.76 -24.09 42.43
N ARG A 796 14.20 -23.83 41.25
CA ARG A 796 13.05 -22.92 41.02
C ARG A 796 11.73 -23.69 40.96
N ASP A 797 11.71 -24.85 40.30
CA ASP A 797 10.60 -25.79 40.27
C ASP A 797 11.04 -27.23 40.64
N PRO A 798 10.90 -27.63 41.92
CA PRO A 798 11.20 -28.99 42.36
C PRO A 798 10.28 -30.09 41.79
N GLU A 799 9.17 -29.76 41.12
CA GLU A 799 8.28 -30.77 40.51
C GLU A 799 8.85 -31.31 39.18
N LEU A 800 9.91 -30.69 38.63
CA LEU A 800 10.63 -31.17 37.44
C LEU A 800 11.39 -32.50 37.63
N GLY A 801 11.52 -32.99 38.88
CA GLY A 801 12.12 -34.28 39.20
C GLY A 801 13.64 -34.25 39.41
N PRO A 802 14.33 -35.42 39.35
CA PRO A 802 15.77 -35.51 39.59
C PRO A 802 16.61 -34.79 38.51
N PRO A 803 17.76 -34.18 38.87
CA PRO A 803 18.65 -33.53 37.88
C PRO A 803 19.13 -34.47 36.77
N GLU A 804 19.41 -35.74 37.09
CA GLU A 804 19.86 -36.76 36.14
C GLU A 804 18.78 -37.08 35.08
N ASP A 805 17.52 -37.26 35.51
CA ASP A 805 16.39 -37.49 34.60
C ASP A 805 16.08 -36.26 33.74
N LEU A 806 16.16 -35.06 34.32
CA LEU A 806 15.97 -33.81 33.58
C LEU A 806 17.09 -33.58 32.57
N ALA A 807 18.35 -33.86 32.92
CA ALA A 807 19.49 -33.77 32.01
C ALA A 807 19.36 -34.77 30.85
N ALA A 808 18.96 -36.02 31.10
CA ALA A 808 18.66 -37.00 30.06
C ALA A 808 17.49 -36.55 29.15
N SER A 809 16.46 -35.94 29.73
CA SER A 809 15.34 -35.33 28.99
C SER A 809 15.76 -34.14 28.12
N LEU A 810 16.72 -33.32 28.56
CA LEU A 810 17.27 -32.21 27.77
C LEU A 810 18.19 -32.74 26.65
N MET A 811 19.12 -33.65 26.97
CA MET A 811 20.02 -34.27 25.99
C MET A 811 19.24 -34.94 24.84
N SER A 812 18.23 -35.75 25.17
CA SER A 812 17.37 -36.43 24.17
C SER A 812 16.51 -35.49 23.31
N ARG A 813 16.34 -34.22 23.73
CA ARG A 813 15.65 -33.17 22.96
C ARG A 813 16.60 -32.29 22.14
N TRP A 814 17.87 -32.16 22.52
CA TRP A 814 18.81 -31.22 21.91
C TRP A 814 19.93 -31.88 21.10
N ARG A 815 20.63 -32.87 21.67
CA ARG A 815 21.80 -33.53 21.04
C ARG A 815 21.54 -34.92 20.46
N GLU A 816 20.32 -35.45 20.61
CA GLU A 816 19.92 -36.73 19.99
C GLU A 816 18.98 -36.53 18.77
N PRO A 817 19.17 -37.31 17.68
CA PRO A 817 18.29 -37.30 16.51
C PRO A 817 16.98 -38.09 16.76
N ASN A 818 15.93 -37.77 16.00
CA ASN A 818 14.57 -38.31 16.23
C ASN A 818 13.79 -38.45 14.93
N LEU A 819 13.05 -39.55 14.74
CA LEU A 819 12.15 -39.76 13.61
C LEU A 819 10.69 -39.74 14.09
N THR A 820 9.82 -39.05 13.36
CA THR A 820 8.37 -39.02 13.61
C THR A 820 7.59 -39.29 12.32
N ILE A 821 6.54 -40.09 12.43
CA ILE A 821 5.54 -40.32 11.37
C ILE A 821 4.30 -39.50 11.77
N HIS A 822 3.85 -38.59 10.90
CA HIS A 822 2.85 -37.56 11.25
C HIS A 822 1.43 -37.96 10.89
N ARG A 823 1.23 -38.50 9.69
CA ARG A 823 -0.07 -38.94 9.17
C ARG A 823 0.10 -39.97 8.07
N TYR A 824 -0.95 -40.74 7.85
CA TYR A 824 -1.16 -41.58 6.66
C TYR A 824 -2.28 -40.93 5.82
N ASP A 825 -2.22 -41.14 4.50
CA ASP A 825 -3.16 -40.62 3.51
C ASP A 825 -3.37 -41.70 2.42
N VAL A 826 -4.58 -41.82 1.86
CA VAL A 826 -4.96 -42.92 0.96
C VAL A 826 -5.95 -42.49 -0.12
N SER A 827 -5.95 -43.18 -1.26
CA SER A 827 -6.95 -42.95 -2.31
C SER A 827 -8.33 -43.55 -1.97
N GLY A 828 -9.37 -42.91 -2.49
CA GLY A 828 -10.77 -43.31 -2.32
C GLY A 828 -11.57 -42.43 -1.37
N SER A 829 -12.75 -42.90 -0.99
CA SER A 829 -13.64 -42.27 -0.01
C SER A 829 -13.67 -43.08 1.28
N ASP A 830 -13.88 -42.44 2.44
CA ASP A 830 -14.09 -43.12 3.73
C ASP A 830 -15.07 -44.30 3.61
N GLY A 831 -14.57 -45.53 3.80
CA GLY A 831 -15.35 -46.74 3.57
C GLY A 831 -14.52 -48.02 3.44
N SER A 832 -15.18 -49.12 3.11
CA SER A 832 -14.55 -50.45 3.01
C SER A 832 -13.81 -50.66 1.68
N LEU A 833 -12.77 -49.88 1.42
CA LEU A 833 -11.94 -49.94 0.22
C LEU A 833 -10.57 -50.60 0.45
N VAL A 834 -10.01 -51.19 -0.61
CA VAL A 834 -8.56 -51.34 -0.79
C VAL A 834 -8.13 -50.20 -1.71
N SER A 835 -7.36 -49.26 -1.16
CA SER A 835 -6.89 -48.06 -1.86
C SER A 835 -5.75 -48.38 -2.82
N SER A 836 -5.81 -47.86 -4.05
CA SER A 836 -4.73 -47.98 -5.04
C SER A 836 -3.49 -47.15 -4.72
N ARG A 837 -3.58 -46.19 -3.80
CA ARG A 837 -2.46 -45.41 -3.28
C ARG A 837 -2.51 -45.31 -1.77
N ALA A 838 -1.32 -45.31 -1.16
CA ALA A 838 -1.12 -44.87 0.20
C ALA A 838 0.13 -43.98 0.27
N SER A 839 0.14 -43.02 1.20
CA SER A 839 1.34 -42.24 1.52
C SER A 839 1.40 -41.87 2.99
N ALA A 840 2.59 -41.54 3.48
CA ALA A 840 2.77 -41.04 4.84
C ALA A 840 3.82 -39.94 4.89
N ALA A 841 3.49 -38.85 5.60
CA ALA A 841 4.42 -37.76 5.87
C ALA A 841 5.27 -38.08 7.11
N ILE A 842 6.58 -38.02 6.97
CA ILE A 842 7.57 -38.27 8.03
C ILE A 842 8.50 -37.07 8.21
N SER A 843 9.14 -36.97 9.37
CA SER A 843 10.27 -36.06 9.57
C SER A 843 11.38 -36.69 10.40
N LEU A 844 12.62 -36.40 10.04
CA LEU A 844 13.81 -36.72 10.81
C LEU A 844 14.39 -35.41 11.36
N ARG A 845 14.56 -35.31 12.68
CA ARG A 845 15.42 -34.30 13.32
C ARG A 845 16.83 -34.85 13.37
N ILE A 846 17.77 -34.10 12.81
CA ILE A 846 19.18 -34.44 12.73
C ILE A 846 20.01 -33.52 13.63
N VAL A 847 21.21 -33.95 13.98
CA VAL A 847 22.12 -33.25 14.90
C VAL A 847 23.45 -32.91 14.19
N PRO A 848 24.29 -32.01 14.74
CA PRO A 848 25.54 -31.62 14.10
C PRO A 848 26.42 -32.82 13.72
N ASN A 849 27.15 -32.68 12.61
CA ASN A 849 27.94 -33.73 11.95
C ASN A 849 27.13 -34.83 11.20
N GLN A 850 25.78 -34.81 11.22
CA GLN A 850 24.96 -35.61 10.30
C GLN A 850 24.64 -34.84 9.01
N GLU A 851 25.28 -35.19 7.90
CA GLU A 851 25.06 -34.54 6.59
C GLU A 851 23.71 -34.95 5.95
N ILE A 852 22.95 -33.95 5.45
CA ILE A 852 21.58 -34.15 4.94
C ILE A 852 21.51 -35.14 3.78
N GLU A 853 22.41 -35.03 2.82
CA GLU A 853 22.37 -35.86 1.60
C GLU A 853 22.60 -37.35 1.91
N ASP A 854 23.52 -37.67 2.83
CA ASP A 854 23.78 -39.05 3.25
C ASP A 854 22.68 -39.60 4.17
N VAL A 855 22.01 -38.77 4.98
CA VAL A 855 20.82 -39.18 5.74
C VAL A 855 19.64 -39.49 4.79
N ILE A 856 19.36 -38.63 3.80
CA ILE A 856 18.31 -38.86 2.79
C ILE A 856 18.59 -40.16 2.01
N LYS A 857 19.83 -40.36 1.58
CA LYS A 857 20.29 -41.54 0.84
C LYS A 857 20.18 -42.81 1.68
N SER A 858 20.58 -42.76 2.95
CA SER A 858 20.48 -43.91 3.87
C SER A 858 19.03 -44.26 4.22
N LEU A 859 18.18 -43.26 4.43
CA LEU A 859 16.72 -43.43 4.58
C LEU A 859 16.10 -44.07 3.33
N THR A 860 16.43 -43.55 2.14
CA THR A 860 15.86 -44.02 0.87
C THR A 860 16.28 -45.45 0.57
N ALA A 861 17.56 -45.79 0.75
CA ALA A 861 18.06 -47.15 0.60
C ALA A 861 17.39 -48.12 1.58
N PHE A 862 17.31 -47.76 2.87
CA PHE A 862 16.65 -48.58 3.89
C PHE A 862 15.17 -48.86 3.56
N LEU A 863 14.43 -47.85 3.13
CA LEU A 863 13.02 -48.00 2.72
C LEU A 863 12.87 -48.92 1.49
N GLN A 864 13.78 -48.82 0.52
CA GLN A 864 13.80 -49.66 -0.68
C GLN A 864 14.19 -51.12 -0.36
N ASP A 865 15.23 -51.33 0.46
CA ASP A 865 15.68 -52.65 0.90
C ASP A 865 14.58 -53.39 1.67
N VAL A 866 13.91 -52.70 2.60
CA VAL A 866 12.78 -53.27 3.36
C VAL A 866 11.60 -53.58 2.43
N PHE A 867 11.24 -52.67 1.52
CA PHE A 867 10.15 -52.87 0.56
C PHE A 867 10.39 -54.06 -0.37
N ALA A 868 11.64 -54.27 -0.81
CA ALA A 868 12.02 -55.41 -1.63
C ALA A 868 11.82 -56.77 -0.93
N THR A 869 11.74 -56.82 0.41
CA THR A 869 11.43 -58.06 1.15
C THR A 869 9.94 -58.45 1.15
N LEU A 870 9.04 -57.59 0.65
CA LEU A 870 7.60 -57.83 0.67
C LEU A 870 7.07 -58.62 -0.54
N ASP A 871 7.87 -58.79 -1.61
CA ASP A 871 7.48 -59.47 -2.87
C ASP A 871 6.17 -58.96 -3.49
N THR A 872 5.95 -57.64 -3.38
CA THR A 872 4.74 -56.92 -3.83
C THR A 872 4.89 -56.36 -5.25
N ARG A 873 3.79 -56.22 -5.99
CA ARG A 873 3.73 -55.55 -7.31
C ARG A 873 3.37 -54.07 -7.21
N THR A 874 3.23 -53.52 -5.99
CA THR A 874 3.13 -52.07 -5.80
C THR A 874 4.49 -51.40 -6.04
N ARG A 875 4.53 -50.07 -6.05
CA ARG A 875 5.75 -49.27 -6.26
C ARG A 875 5.94 -48.29 -5.12
N LEU A 876 7.00 -48.46 -4.34
CA LEU A 876 7.45 -47.44 -3.38
C LEU A 876 8.18 -46.28 -4.08
N SER A 877 7.98 -45.07 -3.58
CA SER A 877 8.84 -43.91 -3.85
C SER A 877 8.95 -43.00 -2.62
N VAL A 878 10.01 -42.18 -2.57
CA VAL A 878 10.28 -41.25 -1.47
C VAL A 878 10.45 -39.86 -2.08
N GLN A 879 9.61 -38.92 -1.66
CA GLN A 879 9.73 -37.50 -1.96
C GLN A 879 10.36 -36.79 -0.76
N VAL A 880 11.32 -35.91 -0.98
CA VAL A 880 11.85 -35.01 0.06
C VAL A 880 11.17 -33.66 -0.13
N ASP A 881 10.50 -33.18 0.92
CA ASP A 881 9.59 -32.04 0.87
C ASP A 881 10.26 -30.74 1.35
N ASN A 882 11.10 -30.83 2.40
CA ASN A 882 11.87 -29.70 2.92
C ASN A 882 13.10 -30.19 3.71
N THR A 883 14.18 -29.39 3.75
CA THR A 883 15.43 -29.70 4.45
C THR A 883 16.04 -28.45 5.10
N ALA A 884 16.58 -28.59 6.31
CA ALA A 884 17.37 -27.58 7.00
C ALA A 884 18.49 -28.22 7.82
N ASP A 885 19.70 -27.65 7.73
CA ASP A 885 20.91 -28.16 8.38
C ASP A 885 20.86 -28.03 9.90
N ALA A 886 21.64 -28.87 10.60
CA ALA A 886 21.88 -28.66 12.04
C ALA A 886 22.91 -27.54 12.24
N TRP A 887 22.69 -26.69 13.24
CA TRP A 887 23.59 -25.59 13.57
C TRP A 887 24.15 -25.76 14.98
N LEU A 888 25.45 -25.48 15.12
CA LEU A 888 26.17 -25.45 16.39
C LEU A 888 27.14 -24.27 16.35
N GLY A 889 26.94 -23.30 17.25
CA GLY A 889 27.87 -22.23 17.53
C GLY A 889 28.92 -22.66 18.55
N ASP A 890 30.04 -21.94 18.57
CA ASP A 890 31.05 -22.01 19.63
C ASP A 890 30.66 -21.02 20.75
N PRO A 891 30.17 -21.48 21.91
CA PRO A 891 29.78 -20.59 23.01
C PRO A 891 30.97 -19.93 23.72
N ASP A 892 32.19 -20.41 23.48
CA ASP A 892 33.41 -19.93 24.16
C ASP A 892 34.10 -18.79 23.37
N ASN A 893 33.39 -18.17 22.41
CA ASN A 893 33.88 -17.11 21.53
C ASN A 893 33.46 -15.68 21.95
N GLU A 894 34.11 -14.67 21.33
CA GLU A 894 33.95 -13.23 21.60
C GLU A 894 32.50 -12.75 21.62
N ILE A 895 31.64 -13.18 20.68
CA ILE A 895 30.26 -12.69 20.59
C ILE A 895 29.31 -13.39 21.57
N PHE A 896 29.53 -14.67 21.89
CA PHE A 896 28.76 -15.34 22.94
C PHE A 896 29.09 -14.76 24.33
N GLN A 897 30.38 -14.50 24.61
CA GLN A 897 30.82 -13.83 25.84
C GLN A 897 30.27 -12.39 25.95
N THR A 898 30.31 -11.62 24.86
CA THR A 898 29.72 -10.26 24.82
C THR A 898 28.20 -10.28 25.09
N LEU A 899 27.49 -11.31 24.60
CA LEU A 899 26.05 -11.48 24.85
C LEU A 899 25.76 -11.96 26.28
N GLU A 900 26.61 -12.80 26.87
CA GLU A 900 26.52 -13.20 28.28
C GLU A 900 26.70 -11.99 29.21
N GLU A 901 27.72 -11.17 28.99
CA GLU A 901 27.95 -9.92 29.75
C GLU A 901 26.75 -8.97 29.65
N ALA A 902 26.25 -8.71 28.43
CA ALA A 902 25.09 -7.84 28.21
C ALA A 902 23.79 -8.37 28.83
N ILE A 903 23.62 -9.69 28.91
CA ILE A 903 22.50 -10.32 29.63
C ILE A 903 22.67 -10.15 31.15
N MET A 904 23.88 -10.36 31.66
CA MET A 904 24.17 -10.27 33.10
C MET A 904 24.04 -8.85 33.65
N ASP A 905 24.37 -7.81 32.87
CA ASP A 905 24.16 -6.40 33.25
C ASP A 905 22.67 -6.03 33.41
N VAL A 906 21.77 -6.66 32.62
CA VAL A 906 20.33 -6.32 32.63
C VAL A 906 19.53 -7.21 33.60
N TRP A 907 19.93 -8.46 33.80
CA TRP A 907 19.18 -9.47 34.57
C TRP A 907 19.92 -10.06 35.79
N GLY A 908 21.24 -9.89 35.91
CA GLY A 908 22.04 -10.53 36.95
C GLY A 908 22.18 -9.74 38.28
N PRO A 909 22.74 -10.38 39.34
CA PRO A 909 22.90 -11.82 39.50
C PRO A 909 21.59 -12.47 39.99
N ILE A 910 21.18 -13.58 39.39
CA ILE A 910 19.90 -14.24 39.66
C ILE A 910 20.00 -15.08 40.95
N GLY A 911 19.85 -14.42 42.10
CA GLY A 911 19.92 -15.10 43.40
C GLY A 911 19.44 -14.30 44.62
N GLU A 912 19.52 -12.96 44.62
CA GLU A 912 19.22 -12.14 45.79
C GLU A 912 17.98 -11.25 45.64
N GLY A 913 16.81 -11.81 45.99
CA GLY A 913 15.59 -11.06 46.28
C GLY A 913 14.72 -10.69 45.08
N ARG A 914 13.39 -10.64 45.31
CA ARG A 914 12.42 -10.12 44.34
C ARG A 914 12.76 -8.67 43.98
N ARG A 915 12.86 -8.35 42.68
CA ARG A 915 12.69 -6.97 42.21
C ARG A 915 11.30 -6.47 42.64
N PRO A 916 11.18 -5.36 43.39
CA PRO A 916 9.99 -4.52 43.30
C PRO A 916 9.88 -3.99 41.87
N SER A 917 8.67 -3.69 41.41
CA SER A 917 8.45 -3.07 40.10
C SER A 917 9.32 -1.81 39.93
N VAL A 918 10.22 -1.81 38.94
CA VAL A 918 11.21 -0.74 38.73
C VAL A 918 10.51 0.61 38.49
N PRO A 919 10.73 1.63 39.33
CA PRO A 919 10.34 3.00 39.01
C PRO A 919 11.21 3.53 37.87
N GLY A 920 10.62 4.28 36.94
CA GLY A 920 11.35 4.87 35.81
C GLY A 920 12.44 5.88 36.23
N PRO A 921 13.36 6.22 35.31
CA PRO A 921 14.43 7.19 35.56
C PRO A 921 13.89 8.59 35.89
N LYS A 922 14.73 9.39 36.56
CA LYS A 922 14.46 10.76 37.01
C LYS A 922 14.77 11.81 35.94
#